data_AF-A0A520J1P9-F1
#
_entry.id   AF-A0A520J1P9-F1
#
_cell.length_a   1.000
_cell.length_b   1.000
_cell.length_c   1.000
_cell.angle_alpha   90.00
_cell.angle_beta   90.00
_cell.angle_gamma   90.00
#
_symmetry.space_group_name_H-M   'P 1'
#
loop_
_entity.id
_entity.type
_entity.pdbx_description
1 polymer ?
#
loop_
_entity_poly.entity_id
_entity_poly.type
_entity_poly.pdbx_seq_one_letter_code
_entity_poly.pdbx_strand_id
1 'polypeptide(L)'
;MKLILQKGKVDKAKTADPGKKKQGTKKGAMEGMKMLAEKLESKPKEESVTYTCPMHPEIHDSKPGNCPKCGMKLIREKPRSAPEQNGGTKESSKKSEDMGDMAGMAMDDNSSDMENIKTAKANLGPIKTVANKFPPRTVRYDLYIADTTVNYGRKSKRAIAVNGQIPMPTLTFTQGDTALIYVHNNLDEETALHWHGLFLPNKMDGVPFLTQMPIKPHTTYIYKFPIVQHGTHWYHSHSGLQEQIGMYGAFIMNKRTEWDIPTLPVVISEWTDMKPEEVHRSLKNANDWFAIKKGTTQSYAEAIRTGHFKTKVANEWKRMNAMDVSDVYYEAFLINGKNQNEQPQFKAGDKVRLRIANGGASDYFWLKYAGGKITVVATDGNDVEPVEVDRLIIAVSETYDVVVTIPENKSYEFLVTPEDRTGSASLWLGKGEKVHAEKMPKLKYFAGMKMMNDMMDMSGNMVQMEGMKMQNQIMDMNTVMYPEVTGEENSKTEKKMKGMPGMQMSGDKSMAGMNMEAETADIVTLNYNMLRDPKKTTLPKGPWKELKFDLTGNMNRYVWTLDNKTVSESDKILIKKGENVRIILYNNSMMRHPMHLHGHDFRVINRQGEYAPMKNIIDIMPMERDTLEFAATEPGGDWFFHCHILYHMMSGMGRVFSYENSPPNPEIPDPKLAQRKLFSDDRAFHPMARIGIETNGSDGEIMLANTRYRFTTEWRIGFDKEMGYESESHFGRYIGRNQWLLPYIGWDFRKRTVDPLDKNVFGQSLSPGNNLFGQGNTKNFRQVFHLGVQYTLPLLIVADASLDHKGNVRFQLMREDIPVSKRLRFQFMVNTDKEYMAGFRYIVTKYFGLSTHYDSDMGYGAGLTLSY
;
A
#
# COMPACT_ATOMS: atom_id res chain seq x y z
N MET A 1 -51.72 -43.12 17.94
CA MET A 1 -51.77 -44.24 16.97
C MET A 1 -50.43 -44.96 16.94
N LYS A 2 -50.39 -46.23 16.56
CA LYS A 2 -49.19 -47.09 16.66
C LYS A 2 -49.25 -48.18 15.58
N LEU A 3 -48.30 -48.20 14.64
CA LEU A 3 -48.08 -49.24 13.62
C LEU A 3 -46.68 -49.03 13.03
N ILE A 4 -46.00 -50.04 12.46
CA ILE A 4 -45.46 -51.28 13.02
C ILE A 4 -44.57 -51.90 11.92
N LEU A 5 -43.37 -52.31 12.31
CA LEU A 5 -42.46 -53.30 11.73
C LEU A 5 -42.80 -53.95 10.36
N GLN A 6 -41.74 -54.15 9.56
CA GLN A 6 -41.42 -55.49 9.06
C GLN A 6 -39.91 -55.78 9.08
N LYS A 7 -39.55 -57.06 9.19
CA LYS A 7 -38.19 -57.60 9.07
C LYS A 7 -38.17 -58.65 7.96
N GLY A 8 -37.08 -58.73 7.20
CA GLY A 8 -36.83 -59.82 6.25
C GLY A 8 -35.44 -60.43 6.45
N LYS A 9 -35.37 -61.76 6.52
CA LYS A 9 -34.16 -62.59 6.29
C LYS A 9 -34.42 -63.46 5.06
N VAL A 10 -33.40 -63.72 4.24
CA VAL A 10 -33.12 -65.02 3.57
C VAL A 10 -31.59 -65.18 3.47
N ASP A 11 -31.10 -66.41 3.27
CA ASP A 11 -29.72 -66.86 3.54
C ASP A 11 -29.34 -68.05 2.61
N LYS A 12 -28.08 -68.13 2.13
CA LYS A 12 -27.46 -69.23 1.29
C LYS A 12 -28.03 -69.41 -0.16
N ALA A 13 -27.39 -70.14 -1.10
CA ALA A 13 -26.15 -70.96 -1.14
C ALA A 13 -25.41 -70.78 -2.51
N LYS A 14 -24.07 -70.99 -2.66
CA LYS A 14 -23.31 -72.23 -3.05
C LYS A 14 -23.92 -73.02 -4.23
N THR A 15 -23.18 -73.62 -5.19
CA THR A 15 -21.85 -74.31 -5.19
C THR A 15 -21.00 -73.93 -6.45
N ALA A 16 -19.80 -74.46 -6.80
CA ALA A 16 -19.10 -75.71 -6.44
C ALA A 16 -17.54 -75.65 -6.46
N ASP A 17 -16.93 -76.76 -6.01
CA ASP A 17 -15.49 -77.12 -5.88
C ASP A 17 -15.16 -78.21 -6.97
N PRO A 18 -14.01 -78.94 -7.08
CA PRO A 18 -12.86 -79.00 -6.17
C PRO A 18 -11.41 -79.12 -6.73
N GLY A 19 -10.47 -78.48 -6.01
CA GLY A 19 -9.47 -79.21 -5.22
C GLY A 19 -8.12 -79.68 -5.80
N LYS A 20 -7.04 -79.31 -5.10
CA LYS A 20 -6.07 -80.29 -4.55
C LYS A 20 -5.33 -79.75 -3.31
N LYS A 21 -4.96 -80.67 -2.41
CA LYS A 21 -4.22 -80.47 -1.15
C LYS A 21 -2.68 -80.50 -1.44
N LYS A 22 -1.72 -80.24 -0.52
CA LYS A 22 -1.68 -80.39 0.95
C LYS A 22 -0.37 -79.82 1.56
N GLN A 23 -0.39 -79.38 2.84
CA GLN A 23 0.77 -79.17 3.77
C GLN A 23 1.85 -78.13 3.36
N GLY A 24 2.67 -77.53 4.24
CA GLY A 24 2.89 -77.62 5.71
C GLY A 24 4.42 -77.59 6.02
N THR A 25 4.98 -77.04 7.11
CA THR A 25 4.42 -76.45 8.35
C THR A 25 5.48 -75.65 9.15
N LYS A 26 5.01 -74.72 10.01
CA LYS A 26 5.51 -74.22 11.33
C LYS A 26 7.01 -74.21 11.73
N LYS A 27 7.35 -73.16 12.50
CA LYS A 27 8.57 -72.90 13.30
C LYS A 27 9.02 -74.06 14.23
N GLY A 28 10.34 -74.26 14.33
CA GLY A 28 11.10 -74.04 15.58
C GLY A 28 11.62 -75.25 16.39
N ALA A 29 12.94 -75.44 16.41
CA ALA A 29 13.75 -76.14 17.44
C ALA A 29 15.22 -75.66 17.37
N MET A 30 16.07 -76.04 18.34
CA MET A 30 17.51 -75.67 18.41
C MET A 30 18.43 -76.85 18.01
N GLU A 31 19.75 -76.68 18.22
CA GLU A 31 20.89 -77.61 17.98
C GLU A 31 21.47 -77.59 16.55
N GLY A 32 22.80 -77.72 16.34
CA GLY A 32 23.90 -77.70 17.31
C GLY A 32 25.31 -77.91 16.70
N MET A 33 26.25 -77.01 17.02
CA MET A 33 27.72 -77.15 16.97
C MET A 33 28.42 -77.79 15.74
N LYS A 34 29.04 -76.96 14.89
CA LYS A 34 30.52 -76.87 14.64
C LYS A 34 30.80 -75.84 13.54
N MET A 35 31.49 -74.73 13.83
CA MET A 35 32.95 -74.59 13.99
C MET A 35 33.74 -74.75 12.68
N LEU A 36 34.12 -73.62 12.09
CA LEU A 36 35.53 -73.29 11.83
C LEU A 36 35.69 -71.76 11.72
N ALA A 37 36.78 -71.23 12.25
CA ALA A 37 37.12 -69.79 12.22
C ALA A 37 38.04 -69.48 11.01
N GLU A 38 38.47 -68.27 10.68
CA GLU A 38 38.51 -66.95 11.36
C GLU A 38 38.37 -65.84 10.25
N LYS A 39 38.52 -64.50 10.37
CA LYS A 39 39.07 -63.57 11.37
C LYS A 39 38.50 -62.14 11.16
N LEU A 40 38.65 -61.27 12.17
CA LEU A 40 38.65 -59.78 12.12
C LEU A 40 37.42 -59.03 11.57
N GLU A 41 36.69 -58.41 12.49
CA GLU A 41 35.73 -57.32 12.23
C GLU A 41 36.43 -55.96 12.01
N SER A 42 35.72 -55.00 11.41
CA SER A 42 35.91 -53.58 11.74
C SER A 42 34.56 -52.86 11.75
N LYS A 43 34.34 -51.96 12.72
CA LYS A 43 33.10 -51.18 12.85
C LYS A 43 33.24 -49.82 12.16
N PRO A 44 32.17 -49.27 11.57
CA PRO A 44 32.17 -47.88 11.09
C PRO A 44 32.43 -46.90 12.24
N LYS A 45 33.12 -45.80 11.96
CA LYS A 45 33.19 -44.65 12.87
C LYS A 45 31.92 -43.81 12.73
N GLU A 46 31.38 -43.35 13.84
CA GLU A 46 30.41 -42.25 13.84
C GLU A 46 31.13 -40.92 13.58
N GLU A 47 30.52 -40.03 12.79
CA GLU A 47 31.04 -38.68 12.57
C GLU A 47 30.69 -37.79 13.76
N SER A 48 31.70 -37.12 14.35
CA SER A 48 31.50 -36.15 15.42
C SER A 48 30.81 -34.89 14.88
N VAL A 49 29.54 -34.70 15.25
CA VAL A 49 28.74 -33.55 14.83
C VAL A 49 29.01 -32.34 15.73
N THR A 50 29.55 -31.27 15.15
CA THR A 50 29.74 -29.97 15.82
C THR A 50 28.54 -29.05 15.57
N TYR A 51 28.22 -28.23 16.57
CA TYR A 51 27.20 -27.18 16.54
C TYR A 51 27.84 -25.83 16.86
N THR A 52 27.49 -24.77 16.12
CA THR A 52 28.00 -23.40 16.33
C THR A 52 26.89 -22.37 16.51
N CYS A 53 27.19 -21.19 17.05
CA CYS A 53 26.23 -20.10 17.18
C CYS A 53 26.30 -19.16 15.96
N PRO A 54 25.18 -18.86 15.27
CA PRO A 54 25.18 -17.91 14.14
C PRO A 54 25.71 -16.51 14.49
N MET A 55 25.53 -16.07 15.74
CA MET A 55 25.98 -14.76 16.25
C MET A 55 27.34 -14.80 16.94
N HIS A 56 27.89 -15.98 17.20
CA HIS A 56 29.15 -16.19 17.92
C HIS A 56 29.86 -17.41 17.33
N PRO A 57 30.48 -17.29 16.13
CA PRO A 57 31.02 -18.42 15.39
C PRO A 57 32.10 -19.21 16.13
N GLU A 58 32.75 -18.59 17.13
CA GLU A 58 33.77 -19.20 18.00
C GLU A 58 33.21 -20.16 19.06
N ILE A 59 31.88 -20.17 19.26
CA ILE A 59 31.20 -21.06 20.20
C ILE A 59 30.87 -22.37 19.48
N HIS A 60 31.74 -23.36 19.59
CA HIS A 60 31.52 -24.72 19.09
C HIS A 60 31.19 -25.69 20.25
N ASP A 61 30.13 -26.50 20.12
CA ASP A 61 29.80 -27.61 21.03
C ASP A 61 29.61 -28.93 20.25
N SER A 62 29.97 -30.03 20.89
CA SER A 62 29.66 -31.41 20.52
C SER A 62 28.18 -31.80 20.60
N LYS A 63 27.33 -30.95 21.19
CA LYS A 63 25.92 -31.23 21.48
C LYS A 63 25.01 -30.05 21.09
N PRO A 64 23.76 -30.31 20.69
CA PRO A 64 22.78 -29.25 20.49
C PRO A 64 22.43 -28.59 21.83
N GLY A 65 22.55 -27.28 21.90
CA GLY A 65 22.29 -26.47 23.09
C GLY A 65 21.98 -25.02 22.74
N ASN A 66 22.07 -24.13 23.73
CA ASN A 66 21.95 -22.68 23.55
C ASN A 66 23.32 -22.03 23.75
N CYS A 67 23.64 -21.01 22.97
CA CYS A 67 24.87 -20.24 23.10
C CYS A 67 24.95 -19.56 24.48
N PRO A 68 26.04 -19.75 25.25
CA PRO A 68 26.18 -19.15 26.57
C PRO A 68 26.37 -17.61 26.53
N LYS A 69 26.57 -17.01 25.35
CA LYS A 69 26.70 -15.54 25.18
C LYS A 69 25.38 -14.83 24.84
N CYS A 70 24.51 -15.44 24.01
CA CYS A 70 23.26 -14.80 23.56
C CYS A 70 21.99 -15.63 23.69
N GLY A 71 22.05 -16.84 24.27
CA GLY A 71 20.88 -17.72 24.44
C GLY A 71 20.33 -18.36 23.16
N MET A 72 20.74 -17.89 21.97
CA MET A 72 20.30 -18.46 20.69
C MET A 72 20.77 -19.91 20.52
N LYS A 73 19.94 -20.74 19.88
CA LYS A 73 20.18 -22.17 19.69
C LYS A 73 21.37 -22.42 18.76
N LEU A 74 22.25 -23.36 19.12
CA LEU A 74 23.39 -23.75 18.31
C LEU A 74 22.94 -24.56 17.08
N ILE A 75 23.40 -24.18 15.90
CA ILE A 75 23.09 -24.81 14.60
C ILE A 75 24.16 -25.82 14.21
N ARG A 76 23.77 -26.90 13.52
CA ARG A 76 24.70 -27.96 13.08
C ARG A 76 25.60 -27.47 11.95
N GLU A 77 26.91 -27.62 12.10
CA GLU A 77 27.88 -27.34 11.04
C GLU A 77 27.77 -28.37 9.89
N LYS A 78 27.99 -27.91 8.66
CA LYS A 78 28.09 -28.78 7.47
C LYS A 78 29.57 -29.13 7.21
N PRO A 79 29.91 -30.40 6.87
CA PRO A 79 31.28 -30.78 6.59
C PRO A 79 31.83 -30.04 5.36
N ARG A 80 33.06 -29.51 5.48
CA ARG A 80 33.72 -28.70 4.46
C ARG A 80 34.50 -29.59 3.50
N SER A 81 34.22 -29.52 2.20
CA SER A 81 35.00 -30.22 1.16
C SER A 81 36.41 -29.64 1.05
N ALA A 82 37.41 -30.52 0.90
CA ALA A 82 38.81 -30.11 0.84
C ALA A 82 39.18 -29.49 -0.53
N PRO A 83 40.02 -28.42 -0.59
CA PRO A 83 40.52 -27.88 -1.84
C PRO A 83 41.70 -28.70 -2.41
N GLU A 84 41.84 -28.69 -3.74
CA GLU A 84 43.01 -29.25 -4.43
C GLU A 84 44.26 -28.38 -4.26
N GLN A 85 45.44 -28.99 -4.33
CA GLN A 85 46.72 -28.27 -4.31
C GLN A 85 47.16 -27.88 -5.73
N ASN A 86 47.51 -26.61 -5.91
CA ASN A 86 48.43 -26.14 -6.94
C ASN A 86 49.41 -25.16 -6.31
N GLY A 87 50.67 -25.17 -6.74
CA GLY A 87 51.79 -24.54 -6.01
C GLY A 87 52.63 -23.56 -6.81
N GLY A 88 53.52 -22.87 -6.09
CA GLY A 88 54.42 -21.82 -6.60
C GLY A 88 53.85 -20.40 -6.42
N THR A 89 54.64 -19.36 -6.10
CA THR A 89 56.06 -19.33 -5.68
C THR A 89 56.30 -18.05 -4.83
N LYS A 90 57.44 -17.93 -4.13
CA LYS A 90 57.76 -16.78 -3.24
C LYS A 90 58.50 -15.65 -3.94
N GLU A 91 58.19 -14.40 -3.57
CA GLU A 91 59.11 -13.25 -3.29
C GLU A 91 58.26 -12.16 -2.58
N SER A 92 58.64 -11.54 -1.45
CA SER A 92 59.71 -10.58 -1.11
C SER A 92 59.42 -9.11 -1.53
N SER A 93 59.74 -8.03 -0.78
CA SER A 93 59.89 -7.83 0.68
C SER A 93 59.99 -6.31 1.05
N LYS A 94 59.59 -5.89 2.27
CA LYS A 94 59.90 -4.60 2.98
C LYS A 94 59.36 -3.27 2.36
N LYS A 95 59.29 -2.12 3.06
CA LYS A 95 58.94 -1.71 4.47
C LYS A 95 58.82 -0.16 4.50
N SER A 96 58.38 0.43 5.64
CA SER A 96 58.34 1.87 6.04
C SER A 96 57.29 2.74 5.32
N GLU A 97 56.33 3.39 6.01
CA GLU A 97 56.42 4.53 6.99
C GLU A 97 56.57 5.88 6.22
N ASP A 98 55.83 6.98 6.49
CA ASP A 98 55.20 7.41 7.76
C ASP A 98 53.97 8.38 7.62
N MET A 99 53.09 8.37 8.65
CA MET A 99 52.09 9.34 9.17
C MET A 99 51.26 10.36 8.32
N GLY A 100 50.02 10.64 8.78
CA GLY A 100 49.16 11.76 8.32
C GLY A 100 47.67 11.69 8.73
N ASP A 101 47.35 11.87 10.01
CA ASP A 101 46.04 11.57 10.64
C ASP A 101 44.78 12.23 10.05
N MET A 102 43.70 11.44 9.97
CA MET A 102 42.29 11.83 10.17
C MET A 102 41.44 10.57 10.50
N ALA A 103 41.53 10.07 11.73
CA ALA A 103 40.74 8.92 12.19
C ALA A 103 39.28 9.33 12.52
N GLY A 104 38.29 8.47 12.23
CA GLY A 104 36.88 8.84 12.53
C GLY A 104 35.78 7.78 12.35
N MET A 105 35.91 6.79 11.47
CA MET A 105 34.95 5.67 11.37
C MET A 105 35.67 4.37 10.99
N ALA A 106 35.75 3.44 11.94
CA ALA A 106 36.10 2.05 11.67
C ALA A 106 34.80 1.29 11.34
N MET A 107 34.79 0.61 10.19
CA MET A 107 33.81 -0.43 9.86
C MET A 107 34.52 -1.76 10.06
N ASP A 108 33.94 -2.68 10.83
CA ASP A 108 34.52 -4.01 11.04
C ASP A 108 34.43 -4.83 9.73
N ASP A 109 35.58 -5.26 9.23
CA ASP A 109 35.74 -5.91 7.93
C ASP A 109 35.36 -7.41 8.01
N ASN A 110 34.11 -7.68 8.35
CA ASN A 110 33.61 -9.00 8.68
C ASN A 110 33.27 -9.81 7.41
N SER A 111 34.28 -10.51 6.88
CA SER A 111 34.23 -11.28 5.63
C SER A 111 33.14 -12.38 5.52
N SER A 112 32.36 -12.65 6.57
CA SER A 112 31.19 -13.55 6.54
C SER A 112 30.08 -13.06 5.61
N ASP A 113 29.83 -11.75 5.58
CA ASP A 113 28.67 -11.19 4.87
C ASP A 113 28.86 -11.21 3.34
N MET A 114 30.10 -11.39 2.88
CA MET A 114 30.44 -11.49 1.45
C MET A 114 30.14 -12.86 0.82
N GLU A 115 29.90 -13.93 1.60
CA GLU A 115 29.52 -15.23 1.01
C GLU A 115 28.09 -15.22 0.45
N ASN A 116 27.19 -14.43 1.06
CA ASN A 116 25.81 -14.22 0.58
C ASN A 116 25.71 -13.35 -0.69
N ILE A 117 26.82 -12.78 -1.18
CA ILE A 117 26.85 -11.91 -2.36
C ILE A 117 26.89 -12.72 -3.68
N LYS A 118 27.18 -14.03 -3.63
CA LYS A 118 27.30 -14.89 -4.83
C LYS A 118 25.96 -15.26 -5.49
N THR A 119 24.82 -15.01 -4.84
CA THR A 119 23.55 -15.74 -5.11
C THR A 119 22.53 -15.01 -5.99
N ALA A 120 22.88 -13.90 -6.65
CA ALA A 120 21.90 -13.08 -7.39
C ALA A 120 22.42 -12.43 -8.70
N LYS A 121 23.44 -13.00 -9.36
CA LYS A 121 23.78 -12.61 -10.75
C LYS A 121 23.15 -13.58 -11.74
N ALA A 122 21.98 -13.22 -12.27
CA ALA A 122 21.24 -14.03 -13.22
C ALA A 122 22.02 -14.18 -14.54
N ASN A 123 22.42 -15.42 -14.87
CA ASN A 123 23.16 -15.68 -16.10
C ASN A 123 22.22 -15.83 -17.29
N LEU A 124 21.77 -14.69 -17.82
CA LEU A 124 20.99 -14.61 -19.06
C LEU A 124 21.75 -15.16 -20.30
N GLY A 125 23.03 -15.50 -20.17
CA GLY A 125 23.89 -15.94 -21.26
C GLY A 125 24.27 -14.80 -22.21
N PRO A 126 24.98 -15.11 -23.31
CA PRO A 126 25.32 -14.11 -24.33
C PRO A 126 24.06 -13.67 -25.09
N ILE A 127 23.42 -12.58 -24.65
CA ILE A 127 22.38 -11.91 -25.43
C ILE A 127 23.04 -11.16 -26.59
N LYS A 128 22.67 -11.51 -27.82
CA LYS A 128 23.06 -10.79 -29.03
C LYS A 128 22.53 -9.35 -28.98
N THR A 129 23.36 -8.39 -29.37
CA THR A 129 22.96 -6.99 -29.54
C THR A 129 22.84 -6.60 -31.01
N VAL A 130 21.97 -5.63 -31.28
CA VAL A 130 21.85 -4.96 -32.58
C VAL A 130 22.04 -3.46 -32.40
N ALA A 131 22.90 -2.87 -33.24
CA ALA A 131 23.15 -1.43 -33.26
C ALA A 131 22.21 -0.74 -34.26
N ASN A 132 21.48 0.29 -33.80
CA ASN A 132 20.65 1.13 -34.64
C ASN A 132 21.52 2.11 -35.45
N LYS A 133 21.63 1.84 -36.76
CA LYS A 133 22.44 2.62 -37.72
C LYS A 133 21.72 3.83 -38.33
N PHE A 134 20.42 4.03 -38.07
CA PHE A 134 19.71 5.20 -38.60
C PHE A 134 20.18 6.47 -37.87
N PRO A 135 20.42 7.59 -38.57
CA PRO A 135 20.81 8.84 -37.92
C PRO A 135 19.70 9.35 -36.96
N PRO A 136 20.05 10.15 -35.94
CA PRO A 136 19.09 10.91 -35.15
C PRO A 136 18.08 11.66 -36.02
N ARG A 137 16.78 11.55 -35.71
CA ARG A 137 15.70 12.17 -36.49
C ARG A 137 14.66 12.84 -35.59
N THR A 138 13.88 13.75 -36.15
CA THR A 138 12.63 14.16 -35.51
C THR A 138 11.59 13.06 -35.69
N VAL A 139 10.97 12.61 -34.60
CA VAL A 139 9.87 11.63 -34.60
C VAL A 139 8.61 12.37 -34.19
N ARG A 140 7.65 12.45 -35.12
CA ARG A 140 6.36 13.10 -34.89
C ARG A 140 5.32 12.10 -34.39
N TYR A 141 4.55 12.52 -33.39
CA TYR A 141 3.30 11.89 -32.99
C TYR A 141 2.18 12.95 -32.91
N ASP A 142 0.96 12.51 -33.23
CA ASP A 142 -0.25 13.31 -33.14
C ASP A 142 -1.23 12.55 -32.24
N LEU A 143 -1.58 13.17 -31.11
CA LEU A 143 -2.35 12.59 -30.02
C LEU A 143 -3.68 13.32 -29.91
N TYR A 144 -4.74 12.70 -30.41
CA TYR A 144 -6.11 13.19 -30.34
C TYR A 144 -6.75 12.64 -29.07
N ILE A 145 -6.80 13.49 -28.03
CA ILE A 145 -7.46 13.21 -26.76
C ILE A 145 -8.96 13.44 -26.97
N ALA A 146 -9.79 12.41 -26.74
CA ALA A 146 -11.23 12.49 -26.93
C ALA A 146 -12.00 11.65 -25.92
N ASP A 147 -13.24 12.07 -25.67
CA ASP A 147 -14.20 11.31 -24.88
C ASP A 147 -14.55 9.98 -25.55
N THR A 148 -14.66 8.93 -24.74
CA THR A 148 -15.10 7.60 -25.18
C THR A 148 -15.97 6.95 -24.10
N THR A 149 -16.45 5.74 -24.39
CA THR A 149 -17.20 4.94 -23.43
C THR A 149 -16.68 3.51 -23.39
N VAL A 150 -16.31 3.04 -22.20
CA VAL A 150 -15.77 1.70 -21.95
C VAL A 150 -16.70 0.87 -21.07
N ASN A 151 -16.48 -0.44 -21.05
CA ASN A 151 -17.22 -1.40 -20.23
C ASN A 151 -16.24 -2.43 -19.63
N TYR A 152 -15.19 -1.95 -18.96
CA TYR A 152 -14.21 -2.80 -18.27
C TYR A 152 -14.77 -3.37 -16.96
N GLY A 153 -15.58 -2.58 -16.25
CA GLY A 153 -16.25 -2.98 -15.02
C GLY A 153 -17.58 -3.69 -15.28
N ARG A 154 -18.66 -3.24 -14.63
CA ARG A 154 -20.01 -3.84 -14.73
C ARG A 154 -20.99 -2.95 -15.49
N LYS A 155 -20.58 -1.73 -15.86
CA LYS A 155 -21.41 -0.73 -16.50
C LYS A 155 -20.62 0.00 -17.58
N SER A 156 -21.35 0.45 -18.59
CA SER A 156 -20.85 1.42 -19.57
C SER A 156 -20.53 2.76 -18.88
N LYS A 157 -19.34 3.32 -19.13
CA LYS A 157 -18.77 4.45 -18.39
C LYS A 157 -17.97 5.40 -19.30
N ARG A 158 -18.05 6.71 -19.03
CA ARG A 158 -17.15 7.73 -19.58
C ARG A 158 -15.71 7.30 -19.32
N ALA A 159 -14.88 7.38 -20.35
CA ALA A 159 -13.43 7.31 -20.26
C ALA A 159 -12.84 8.32 -21.25
N ILE A 160 -11.55 8.64 -21.10
CA ILE A 160 -10.82 9.46 -22.04
C ILE A 160 -9.83 8.56 -22.77
N ALA A 161 -9.86 8.58 -24.10
CA ALA A 161 -8.97 7.80 -24.96
C ALA A 161 -8.08 8.71 -25.80
N VAL A 162 -6.91 8.20 -26.18
CA VAL A 162 -6.03 8.87 -27.14
C VAL A 162 -5.95 8.03 -28.40
N ASN A 163 -6.24 8.66 -29.55
CA ASN A 163 -6.33 8.00 -30.86
C ASN A 163 -7.29 6.79 -30.85
N GLY A 164 -8.37 6.88 -30.04
CA GLY A 164 -9.42 5.87 -29.95
C GLY A 164 -9.13 4.66 -29.05
N GLN A 165 -8.03 4.65 -28.28
CA GLN A 165 -7.67 3.53 -27.40
C GLN A 165 -7.24 3.95 -25.98
N ILE A 166 -7.36 2.98 -25.06
CA ILE A 166 -6.87 3.01 -23.67
C ILE A 166 -6.15 1.66 -23.44
N PRO A 167 -4.89 1.63 -22.98
CA PRO A 167 -3.99 2.75 -22.71
C PRO A 167 -3.74 3.63 -23.93
N MET A 168 -3.24 4.85 -23.70
CA MET A 168 -2.78 5.76 -24.75
C MET A 168 -1.67 5.11 -25.60
N PRO A 169 -1.50 5.49 -26.89
CA PRO A 169 -0.54 4.86 -27.80
C PRO A 169 0.89 4.77 -27.26
N THR A 170 1.55 3.63 -27.44
CA THR A 170 2.97 3.49 -27.08
C THR A 170 3.82 4.39 -27.97
N LEU A 171 4.41 5.43 -27.39
CA LEU A 171 5.34 6.30 -28.10
C LEU A 171 6.72 5.66 -28.09
N THR A 172 7.42 5.66 -29.22
CA THR A 172 8.67 4.90 -29.39
C THR A 172 9.72 5.73 -30.11
N PHE A 173 10.85 5.95 -29.44
CA PHE A 173 11.97 6.75 -29.91
C PHE A 173 13.28 5.94 -29.87
N THR A 174 14.35 6.46 -30.47
CA THR A 174 15.73 6.03 -30.18
C THR A 174 16.48 7.17 -29.48
N GLN A 175 17.37 6.86 -28.55
CA GLN A 175 18.27 7.84 -27.95
C GLN A 175 18.95 8.73 -29.02
N GLY A 176 18.89 10.04 -28.83
CA GLY A 176 19.34 11.08 -29.78
C GLY A 176 18.25 11.61 -30.73
N ASP A 177 17.12 10.92 -30.89
CA ASP A 177 15.99 11.46 -31.67
C ASP A 177 15.41 12.74 -31.01
N THR A 178 14.64 13.52 -31.76
CA THR A 178 13.87 14.65 -31.22
C THR A 178 12.39 14.30 -31.21
N ALA A 179 11.75 14.36 -30.05
CA ALA A 179 10.30 14.25 -29.95
C ALA A 179 9.63 15.51 -30.51
N LEU A 180 8.55 15.32 -31.27
CA LEU A 180 7.66 16.37 -31.72
C LEU A 180 6.22 15.86 -31.58
N ILE A 181 5.60 16.12 -30.44
CA ILE A 181 4.30 15.54 -30.07
C ILE A 181 3.25 16.65 -30.10
N TYR A 182 2.32 16.55 -31.06
CA TYR A 182 1.12 17.36 -31.12
C TYR A 182 0.07 16.73 -30.22
N VAL A 183 -0.46 17.51 -29.28
CA VAL A 183 -1.49 17.08 -28.35
C VAL A 183 -2.74 17.90 -28.64
N HIS A 184 -3.70 17.28 -29.32
CA HIS A 184 -4.99 17.85 -29.68
C HIS A 184 -5.98 17.50 -28.57
N ASN A 185 -6.40 18.49 -27.79
CA ASN A 185 -7.45 18.32 -26.81
C ASN A 185 -8.81 18.53 -27.50
N ASN A 186 -9.51 17.44 -27.80
CA ASN A 186 -10.88 17.47 -28.35
C ASN A 186 -11.96 17.29 -27.26
N LEU A 187 -11.59 17.39 -25.97
CA LEU A 187 -12.51 17.38 -24.85
C LEU A 187 -13.14 18.77 -24.63
N ASP A 188 -14.26 18.80 -23.91
CA ASP A 188 -14.85 20.04 -23.36
C ASP A 188 -14.22 20.48 -22.02
N GLU A 189 -13.15 19.80 -21.56
CA GLU A 189 -12.41 20.10 -20.32
C GLU A 189 -10.90 20.29 -20.56
N GLU A 190 -10.20 20.96 -19.64
CA GLU A 190 -8.76 21.20 -19.73
C GLU A 190 -7.95 19.91 -19.52
N THR A 191 -6.76 19.80 -20.13
CA THR A 191 -5.85 18.64 -19.97
C THR A 191 -4.38 19.04 -20.10
N ALA A 192 -3.45 18.19 -19.69
CA ALA A 192 -1.99 18.36 -19.86
C ALA A 192 -1.30 17.01 -19.66
N LEU A 193 -0.27 16.70 -20.46
CA LEU A 193 0.43 15.41 -20.39
C LEU A 193 1.82 15.56 -19.76
N HIS A 194 2.07 14.83 -18.67
CA HIS A 194 3.39 14.68 -18.06
C HIS A 194 4.14 13.48 -18.65
N TRP A 195 5.46 13.60 -18.74
CA TRP A 195 6.38 12.62 -19.33
C TRP A 195 7.23 11.99 -18.22
N HIS A 196 6.71 10.93 -17.60
CA HIS A 196 7.21 10.41 -16.33
C HIS A 196 8.65 9.90 -16.40
N GLY A 197 9.53 10.49 -15.58
CA GLY A 197 10.95 10.15 -15.50
C GLY A 197 11.80 10.66 -16.68
N LEU A 198 11.31 11.61 -17.50
CA LEU A 198 12.11 12.19 -18.60
C LEU A 198 12.92 13.43 -18.18
N PHE A 199 14.15 13.51 -18.69
CA PHE A 199 14.97 14.72 -18.70
C PHE A 199 14.59 15.57 -19.91
N LEU A 200 13.93 16.70 -19.66
CA LEU A 200 13.41 17.61 -20.68
C LEU A 200 13.50 19.07 -20.20
N PRO A 201 13.38 20.08 -21.08
CA PRO A 201 13.31 21.46 -20.63
C PRO A 201 12.05 21.65 -19.77
N ASN A 202 12.20 22.12 -18.53
CA ASN A 202 11.13 22.19 -17.52
C ASN A 202 9.75 22.64 -18.04
N LYS A 203 9.68 23.63 -18.94
CA LYS A 203 8.42 24.11 -19.54
C LYS A 203 7.68 23.10 -20.46
N MET A 204 8.25 21.93 -20.69
CA MET A 204 7.68 20.80 -21.43
C MET A 204 7.23 19.66 -20.49
N ASP A 205 7.40 19.83 -19.19
CA ASP A 205 7.16 18.80 -18.17
C ASP A 205 5.68 18.46 -17.95
N GLY A 206 4.74 19.34 -18.31
CA GLY A 206 3.31 18.98 -18.40
C GLY A 206 2.46 19.15 -17.14
N VAL A 207 3.01 19.69 -16.05
CA VAL A 207 2.24 19.96 -14.82
C VAL A 207 1.43 21.26 -14.98
N PRO A 208 0.09 21.20 -14.99
CA PRO A 208 -0.75 22.38 -15.18
C PRO A 208 -0.58 23.36 -14.02
N PHE A 209 -0.48 24.64 -14.35
CA PHE A 209 -0.26 25.76 -13.42
C PHE A 209 1.06 25.73 -12.63
N LEU A 210 1.99 24.83 -12.96
CA LEU A 210 3.35 24.80 -12.42
C LEU A 210 4.41 24.96 -13.52
N THR A 211 4.43 24.04 -14.49
CA THR A 211 5.42 24.04 -15.58
C THR A 211 4.84 24.52 -16.91
N GLN A 212 3.51 24.47 -17.08
CA GLN A 212 2.78 25.12 -18.17
C GLN A 212 1.34 25.45 -17.77
N MET A 213 0.66 26.34 -18.51
CA MET A 213 -0.80 26.42 -18.46
C MET A 213 -1.44 25.14 -19.07
N PRO A 214 -2.68 24.78 -18.67
CA PRO A 214 -3.40 23.66 -19.27
C PRO A 214 -3.66 23.83 -20.77
N ILE A 215 -3.71 22.71 -21.49
CA ILE A 215 -4.18 22.61 -22.87
C ILE A 215 -5.70 22.73 -22.84
N LYS A 216 -6.21 23.83 -23.39
CA LYS A 216 -7.63 24.18 -23.34
C LYS A 216 -8.50 23.27 -24.23
N PRO A 217 -9.81 23.14 -23.92
CA PRO A 217 -10.79 22.53 -24.81
C PRO A 217 -10.64 22.99 -26.26
N HIS A 218 -10.69 22.05 -27.20
CA HIS A 218 -10.62 22.27 -28.64
C HIS A 218 -9.38 23.04 -29.11
N THR A 219 -8.24 22.87 -28.41
CA THR A 219 -6.94 23.45 -28.79
C THR A 219 -5.84 22.41 -28.99
N THR A 220 -4.69 22.82 -29.53
CA THR A 220 -3.52 21.96 -29.73
C THR A 220 -2.28 22.58 -29.08
N TYR A 221 -1.55 21.79 -28.30
CA TYR A 221 -0.24 22.14 -27.77
C TYR A 221 0.86 21.27 -28.41
N ILE A 222 2.10 21.75 -28.44
CA ILE A 222 3.22 21.08 -29.13
C ILE A 222 4.37 20.88 -28.15
N TYR A 223 4.58 19.64 -27.73
CA TYR A 223 5.78 19.26 -26.98
C TYR A 223 6.93 19.00 -27.95
N LYS A 224 8.09 19.63 -27.71
CA LYS A 224 9.29 19.41 -28.53
C LYS A 224 10.55 19.44 -27.67
N PHE A 225 11.21 18.29 -27.56
CA PHE A 225 12.43 18.11 -26.75
C PHE A 225 13.33 16.98 -27.33
N PRO A 226 14.65 17.02 -27.07
CA PRO A 226 15.57 15.95 -27.46
C PRO A 226 15.41 14.73 -26.53
N ILE A 227 15.51 13.53 -27.09
CA ILE A 227 15.54 12.26 -26.35
C ILE A 227 16.98 11.97 -25.95
N VAL A 228 17.40 12.45 -24.78
CA VAL A 228 18.80 12.32 -24.32
C VAL A 228 19.08 10.98 -23.62
N GLN A 229 18.07 10.36 -23.03
CA GLN A 229 18.16 9.10 -22.28
C GLN A 229 17.62 7.89 -23.06
N HIS A 230 17.49 6.76 -22.38
CA HIS A 230 16.90 5.52 -22.86
C HIS A 230 16.08 4.85 -21.75
N GLY A 231 15.33 3.79 -22.07
CA GLY A 231 14.63 2.94 -21.11
C GLY A 231 13.12 2.87 -21.31
N THR A 232 12.45 2.30 -20.32
CA THR A 232 10.99 2.21 -20.24
C THR A 232 10.46 3.28 -19.31
N HIS A 233 9.71 4.20 -19.89
CA HIS A 233 9.02 5.28 -19.19
C HIS A 233 7.53 5.21 -19.56
N TRP A 234 6.75 6.14 -19.03
CA TRP A 234 5.33 6.26 -19.33
C TRP A 234 4.90 7.73 -19.35
N TYR A 235 3.69 8.02 -19.79
CA TYR A 235 3.14 9.37 -19.86
C TYR A 235 1.66 9.36 -19.52
N HIS A 236 1.19 10.39 -18.83
CA HIS A 236 -0.15 10.42 -18.24
C HIS A 236 -0.70 11.84 -18.13
N SER A 237 -2.01 11.99 -17.89
CA SER A 237 -2.58 13.31 -17.62
C SER A 237 -2.27 13.76 -16.20
N HIS A 238 -1.66 14.93 -16.08
CA HIS A 238 -1.46 15.60 -14.79
C HIS A 238 -2.59 16.60 -14.47
N SER A 239 -3.73 16.51 -15.18
CA SER A 239 -4.89 17.40 -14.98
C SER A 239 -6.02 16.71 -14.21
N GLY A 240 -6.22 17.15 -12.97
CA GLY A 240 -7.30 16.65 -12.11
C GLY A 240 -7.19 15.15 -11.85
N LEU A 241 -8.25 14.41 -12.19
CA LEU A 241 -8.35 12.96 -11.97
C LEU A 241 -8.49 12.16 -13.29
N GLN A 242 -8.02 12.73 -14.41
CA GLN A 242 -8.16 12.15 -15.75
C GLN A 242 -7.41 10.83 -15.94
N GLU A 243 -6.33 10.61 -15.18
CA GLU A 243 -5.51 9.40 -15.18
C GLU A 243 -6.34 8.13 -14.95
N GLN A 244 -7.11 8.05 -13.86
CA GLN A 244 -7.95 6.88 -13.54
C GLN A 244 -8.92 6.50 -14.68
N ILE A 245 -9.36 7.47 -15.49
CA ILE A 245 -10.32 7.25 -16.58
C ILE A 245 -9.68 7.05 -17.96
N GLY A 246 -8.39 6.74 -18.03
CA GLY A 246 -7.73 6.20 -19.23
C GLY A 246 -6.52 6.98 -19.75
N MET A 247 -6.19 8.12 -19.15
CA MET A 247 -5.09 8.99 -19.59
C MET A 247 -3.72 8.53 -19.06
N TYR A 248 -3.30 7.33 -19.47
CA TYR A 248 -1.97 6.76 -19.22
C TYR A 248 -1.49 5.93 -20.44
N GLY A 249 -0.18 5.92 -20.73
CA GLY A 249 0.40 5.15 -21.84
C GLY A 249 1.92 5.00 -21.75
N ALA A 250 2.49 4.03 -22.49
CA ALA A 250 3.92 3.73 -22.43
C ALA A 250 4.78 4.66 -23.31
N PHE A 251 5.96 5.04 -22.81
CA PHE A 251 6.94 5.89 -23.49
C PHE A 251 8.29 5.16 -23.56
N ILE A 252 8.63 4.62 -24.73
CA ILE A 252 9.75 3.69 -24.90
C ILE A 252 10.91 4.37 -25.63
N MET A 253 12.06 4.48 -24.97
CA MET A 253 13.26 5.10 -25.53
C MET A 253 14.34 4.03 -25.76
N ASN A 254 14.45 3.53 -27.00
CA ASN A 254 15.38 2.46 -27.32
C ASN A 254 16.83 2.93 -27.32
N LYS A 255 17.74 2.05 -26.90
CA LYS A 255 19.18 2.32 -26.93
C LYS A 255 19.71 2.35 -28.36
N ARG A 256 20.85 3.03 -28.56
CA ARG A 256 21.62 2.96 -29.81
C ARG A 256 22.17 1.56 -30.10
N THR A 257 22.43 0.79 -29.05
CA THR A 257 22.75 -0.65 -29.10
C THR A 257 21.82 -1.36 -28.12
N GLU A 258 20.93 -2.20 -28.65
CA GLU A 258 19.79 -2.77 -27.92
C GLU A 258 19.85 -4.32 -28.01
N TRP A 259 19.21 -5.02 -27.09
CA TRP A 259 19.16 -6.48 -27.12
C TRP A 259 18.28 -7.00 -28.27
N ASP A 260 18.80 -7.97 -29.03
CA ASP A 260 18.13 -8.61 -30.16
C ASP A 260 17.22 -9.75 -29.68
N ILE A 261 16.26 -9.39 -28.82
CA ILE A 261 15.29 -10.31 -28.19
C ILE A 261 13.86 -9.75 -28.30
N PRO A 262 12.83 -10.61 -28.42
CA PRO A 262 11.45 -10.16 -28.46
C PRO A 262 11.11 -9.27 -27.26
N THR A 263 10.65 -8.04 -27.52
CA THR A 263 10.37 -7.03 -26.49
C THR A 263 8.92 -6.58 -26.61
N LEU A 264 8.19 -6.57 -25.49
CA LEU A 264 6.76 -6.23 -25.41
C LEU A 264 6.53 -5.11 -24.37
N PRO A 265 6.02 -3.93 -24.78
CA PRO A 265 5.50 -2.92 -23.87
C PRO A 265 4.25 -3.42 -23.13
N VAL A 266 4.21 -3.21 -21.81
CA VAL A 266 3.17 -3.66 -20.91
C VAL A 266 2.80 -2.52 -19.96
N VAL A 267 1.58 -1.99 -20.10
CA VAL A 267 0.99 -1.06 -19.14
C VAL A 267 -0.03 -1.85 -18.33
N ILE A 268 0.14 -1.87 -17.01
CA ILE A 268 -0.84 -2.44 -16.07
C ILE A 268 -1.66 -1.30 -15.45
N SER A 269 -2.94 -1.57 -15.18
CA SER A 269 -3.85 -0.59 -14.56
C SER A 269 -5.14 -1.24 -14.04
N GLU A 270 -5.84 -0.51 -13.19
CA GLU A 270 -7.12 -0.85 -12.59
C GLU A 270 -8.27 0.04 -13.11
N TRP A 271 -9.52 -0.39 -12.90
CA TRP A 271 -10.71 0.34 -13.33
C TRP A 271 -11.87 0.23 -12.32
N THR A 272 -12.54 1.34 -12.02
CA THR A 272 -13.79 1.36 -11.24
C THR A 272 -14.93 1.99 -12.02
N ASP A 273 -16.16 1.51 -11.77
CA ASP A 273 -17.39 2.11 -12.27
C ASP A 273 -17.77 3.41 -11.51
N MET A 274 -16.99 3.84 -10.51
CA MET A 274 -17.20 5.08 -9.77
C MET A 274 -16.56 6.28 -10.51
N LYS A 275 -17.20 7.46 -10.46
CA LYS A 275 -16.55 8.69 -10.97
C LYS A 275 -15.37 9.06 -10.08
N PRO A 276 -14.22 9.54 -10.60
CA PRO A 276 -13.06 9.87 -9.77
C PRO A 276 -13.36 10.90 -8.66
N GLU A 277 -14.15 11.94 -8.96
CA GLU A 277 -14.56 12.95 -7.98
C GLU A 277 -15.44 12.35 -6.86
N GLU A 278 -16.15 11.27 -7.16
CA GLU A 278 -16.98 10.52 -6.22
C GLU A 278 -16.15 9.54 -5.38
N VAL A 279 -15.05 9.01 -5.94
CA VAL A 279 -14.02 8.26 -5.19
C VAL A 279 -13.31 9.19 -4.22
N HIS A 280 -12.77 10.33 -4.70
CA HIS A 280 -12.05 11.30 -3.87
C HIS A 280 -12.92 11.82 -2.72
N ARG A 281 -14.20 12.14 -2.99
CA ARG A 281 -15.16 12.48 -1.92
C ARG A 281 -15.40 11.32 -0.96
N SER A 282 -15.57 10.09 -1.46
CA SER A 282 -15.82 8.92 -0.60
C SER A 282 -14.68 8.67 0.39
N LEU A 283 -13.43 8.86 -0.06
CA LEU A 283 -12.23 8.76 0.77
C LEU A 283 -12.20 9.87 1.84
N LYS A 284 -12.45 11.13 1.46
CA LYS A 284 -12.55 12.28 2.39
C LYS A 284 -13.65 12.13 3.45
N ASN A 285 -14.68 11.32 3.17
CA ASN A 285 -15.81 11.01 4.06
C ASN A 285 -15.61 9.72 4.88
N ALA A 286 -14.42 9.10 4.83
CA ALA A 286 -14.07 7.85 5.52
C ALA A 286 -15.11 6.71 5.35
N ASN A 287 -15.85 6.67 4.24
CA ASN A 287 -16.98 5.75 4.15
C ASN A 287 -16.52 4.31 3.87
N ASP A 288 -17.11 3.38 4.62
CA ASP A 288 -16.77 1.95 4.61
C ASP A 288 -17.05 1.23 3.28
N TRP A 289 -17.56 1.88 2.24
CA TRP A 289 -18.04 1.19 1.05
C TRP A 289 -16.95 0.39 0.33
N PHE A 290 -15.74 0.95 0.22
CA PHE A 290 -14.60 0.23 -0.37
C PHE A 290 -14.19 -0.97 0.50
N ALA A 291 -14.12 -0.81 1.82
CA ALA A 291 -13.83 -1.91 2.74
C ALA A 291 -14.92 -3.01 2.72
N ILE A 292 -16.19 -2.64 2.57
CA ILE A 292 -17.32 -3.57 2.37
C ILE A 292 -17.20 -4.31 1.04
N LYS A 293 -16.80 -3.61 -0.03
CA LYS A 293 -16.63 -4.18 -1.37
C LYS A 293 -15.46 -5.18 -1.43
N LYS A 294 -14.28 -4.80 -0.95
CA LYS A 294 -13.10 -5.69 -0.83
C LYS A 294 -13.32 -6.82 0.18
N GLY A 295 -14.02 -6.52 1.28
CA GLY A 295 -14.26 -7.43 2.40
C GLY A 295 -13.26 -7.29 3.54
N THR A 296 -12.71 -6.10 3.72
CA THR A 296 -11.62 -5.76 4.64
C THR A 296 -12.11 -5.06 5.92
N THR A 297 -13.42 -4.89 6.11
CA THR A 297 -14.05 -4.13 7.23
C THR A 297 -13.57 -4.44 8.66
N GLN A 298 -13.00 -5.63 8.93
CA GLN A 298 -12.46 -6.02 10.24
C GLN A 298 -13.44 -5.75 11.40
N SER A 299 -14.64 -6.33 11.26
CA SER A 299 -15.77 -6.05 12.15
C SER A 299 -15.63 -6.73 13.52
N TYR A 300 -16.31 -6.21 14.55
CA TYR A 300 -16.30 -6.77 15.91
C TYR A 300 -16.82 -8.22 15.96
N ALA A 301 -17.92 -8.54 15.25
CA ALA A 301 -18.42 -9.91 15.17
C ALA A 301 -17.40 -10.87 14.50
N GLU A 302 -16.65 -10.36 13.53
CA GLU A 302 -15.59 -11.12 12.86
C GLU A 302 -14.38 -11.33 13.78
N ALA A 303 -13.92 -10.28 14.47
CA ALA A 303 -12.84 -10.33 15.45
C ALA A 303 -13.16 -11.24 16.64
N ILE A 304 -14.42 -11.33 17.06
CA ILE A 304 -14.88 -12.30 18.07
C ILE A 304 -14.84 -13.73 17.51
N ARG A 305 -15.32 -13.94 16.28
CA ARG A 305 -15.34 -15.25 15.60
C ARG A 305 -13.94 -15.82 15.36
N THR A 306 -12.93 -14.98 15.11
CA THR A 306 -11.53 -15.37 14.87
C THR A 306 -10.63 -15.29 16.11
N GLY A 307 -11.12 -14.77 17.23
CA GLY A 307 -10.35 -14.62 18.49
C GLY A 307 -9.53 -13.32 18.60
N HIS A 308 -9.55 -12.46 17.59
CA HIS A 308 -8.82 -11.19 17.53
C HIS A 308 -9.52 -9.99 18.20
N PHE A 309 -10.55 -10.20 19.04
CA PHE A 309 -11.28 -9.14 19.73
C PHE A 309 -10.35 -8.15 20.47
N LYS A 310 -9.34 -8.66 21.20
CA LYS A 310 -8.35 -7.79 21.90
C LYS A 310 -7.55 -6.92 20.93
N THR A 311 -7.15 -7.47 19.77
CA THR A 311 -6.43 -6.74 18.71
C THR A 311 -7.29 -5.59 18.17
N LYS A 312 -8.56 -5.87 17.88
CA LYS A 312 -9.52 -4.87 17.36
C LYS A 312 -9.77 -3.74 18.37
N VAL A 313 -9.93 -4.07 19.65
CA VAL A 313 -10.06 -3.07 20.73
C VAL A 313 -8.79 -2.24 20.90
N ALA A 314 -7.61 -2.84 20.88
CA ALA A 314 -6.34 -2.11 21.01
C ALA A 314 -6.10 -1.11 19.87
N ASN A 315 -6.49 -1.49 18.65
CA ASN A 315 -6.37 -0.66 17.45
C ASN A 315 -7.25 0.58 17.52
N GLU A 316 -8.55 0.39 17.81
CA GLU A 316 -9.45 1.54 17.97
C GLU A 316 -9.11 2.36 19.23
N TRP A 317 -8.56 1.75 20.30
CA TRP A 317 -8.04 2.45 21.48
C TRP A 317 -6.89 3.42 21.11
N LYS A 318 -6.00 3.02 20.19
CA LYS A 318 -4.96 3.89 19.62
C LYS A 318 -5.49 4.94 18.61
N ARG A 319 -6.80 4.96 18.37
CA ARG A 319 -7.50 5.79 17.36
C ARG A 319 -7.14 5.42 15.92
N MET A 320 -6.83 4.15 15.69
CA MET A 320 -6.59 3.60 14.36
C MET A 320 -7.89 2.99 13.81
N ASN A 321 -8.12 3.16 12.51
CA ASN A 321 -9.24 2.54 11.79
C ASN A 321 -8.96 1.06 11.50
N ALA A 322 -9.90 0.37 10.84
CA ALA A 322 -9.55 -0.86 10.12
C ALA A 322 -8.36 -0.61 9.18
N MET A 323 -7.44 -1.57 9.12
CA MET A 323 -6.18 -1.49 8.37
C MET A 323 -6.39 -2.02 6.95
N ASP A 324 -6.10 -1.24 5.92
CA ASP A 324 -6.22 -1.68 4.52
C ASP A 324 -4.90 -1.42 3.77
N VAL A 325 -4.74 -2.04 2.60
CA VAL A 325 -3.54 -1.91 1.74
C VAL A 325 -3.77 -1.00 0.54
N SER A 326 -5.01 -0.95 0.04
CA SER A 326 -5.44 0.00 -1.00
C SER A 326 -6.54 0.88 -0.43
N ASP A 327 -6.73 2.07 -0.99
CA ASP A 327 -7.79 2.98 -0.53
C ASP A 327 -9.14 2.70 -1.20
N VAL A 328 -9.09 2.31 -2.48
CA VAL A 328 -10.24 2.22 -3.37
C VAL A 328 -10.63 0.74 -3.57
N TYR A 329 -11.86 0.50 -4.05
CA TYR A 329 -12.22 -0.79 -4.65
C TYR A 329 -12.33 -0.62 -6.16
N TYR A 330 -11.63 -1.47 -6.91
CA TYR A 330 -11.72 -1.52 -8.35
C TYR A 330 -12.57 -2.70 -8.84
N GLU A 331 -13.33 -2.46 -9.91
CA GLU A 331 -14.20 -3.45 -10.53
C GLU A 331 -13.43 -4.41 -11.46
N ALA A 332 -12.31 -3.97 -12.04
CA ALA A 332 -11.48 -4.76 -12.96
C ALA A 332 -9.99 -4.35 -12.91
N PHE A 333 -9.13 -5.28 -13.35
CA PHE A 333 -7.68 -5.11 -13.50
C PHE A 333 -7.27 -5.48 -14.93
N LEU A 334 -6.31 -4.77 -15.50
CA LEU A 334 -6.04 -4.72 -16.95
C LEU A 334 -4.54 -4.77 -17.25
N ILE A 335 -4.18 -5.38 -18.39
CA ILE A 335 -2.85 -5.42 -18.97
C ILE A 335 -2.97 -5.04 -20.46
N ASN A 336 -2.44 -3.88 -20.85
CA ASN A 336 -2.72 -3.22 -22.13
C ASN A 336 -4.24 -3.16 -22.43
N GLY A 337 -5.03 -2.72 -21.43
CA GLY A 337 -6.47 -2.48 -21.58
C GLY A 337 -7.35 -3.74 -21.60
N LYS A 338 -6.80 -4.90 -21.21
CA LYS A 338 -7.53 -6.19 -21.20
C LYS A 338 -7.26 -6.96 -19.91
N ASN A 339 -8.28 -7.58 -19.32
CA ASN A 339 -8.06 -8.48 -18.18
C ASN A 339 -7.33 -9.78 -18.58
N GLN A 340 -7.54 -10.24 -19.80
CA GLN A 340 -6.87 -11.40 -20.39
C GLN A 340 -6.26 -10.95 -21.72
N ASN A 341 -4.93 -11.06 -21.83
CA ASN A 341 -4.16 -10.62 -22.99
C ASN A 341 -3.31 -11.79 -23.49
N GLU A 342 -3.30 -12.08 -24.79
CA GLU A 342 -2.63 -13.27 -25.35
C GLU A 342 -1.57 -12.89 -26.37
N GLN A 343 -0.41 -13.54 -26.27
CA GLN A 343 0.79 -13.29 -27.07
C GLN A 343 1.31 -14.61 -27.66
N PRO A 344 0.58 -15.22 -28.62
CA PRO A 344 0.83 -16.56 -29.13
C PRO A 344 2.04 -16.67 -30.09
N GLN A 345 2.76 -15.58 -30.33
CA GLN A 345 3.92 -15.55 -31.22
C GLN A 345 5.19 -16.15 -30.62
N PHE A 346 5.30 -16.20 -29.28
CA PHE A 346 6.48 -16.70 -28.57
C PHE A 346 6.51 -18.24 -28.51
N LYS A 347 7.72 -18.81 -28.45
CA LYS A 347 8.01 -20.25 -28.60
C LYS A 347 8.97 -20.73 -27.51
N ALA A 348 9.06 -22.05 -27.32
CA ALA A 348 10.02 -22.66 -26.40
C ALA A 348 11.46 -22.14 -26.66
N GLY A 349 12.13 -21.69 -25.61
CA GLY A 349 13.48 -21.11 -25.65
C GLY A 349 13.53 -19.59 -25.92
N ASP A 350 12.43 -18.94 -26.30
CA ASP A 350 12.40 -17.48 -26.46
C ASP A 350 12.61 -16.80 -25.09
N LYS A 351 13.53 -15.82 -25.06
CA LYS A 351 13.73 -14.90 -23.95
C LYS A 351 12.97 -13.61 -24.26
N VAL A 352 11.82 -13.43 -23.64
CA VAL A 352 10.92 -12.30 -23.89
C VAL A 352 11.17 -11.22 -22.84
N ARG A 353 11.47 -10.00 -23.29
CA ARG A 353 11.55 -8.83 -22.41
C ARG A 353 10.18 -8.15 -22.32
N LEU A 354 9.61 -8.10 -21.13
CA LEU A 354 8.46 -7.28 -20.82
C LEU A 354 8.95 -5.92 -20.32
N ARG A 355 8.48 -4.83 -20.94
CA ARG A 355 8.74 -3.45 -20.55
C ARG A 355 7.53 -2.93 -19.80
N ILE A 356 7.54 -3.10 -18.47
CA ILE A 356 6.37 -2.94 -17.60
C ILE A 356 6.34 -1.54 -17.00
N ALA A 357 5.20 -0.86 -17.08
CA ALA A 357 4.91 0.38 -16.35
C ALA A 357 3.57 0.26 -15.62
N ASN A 358 3.51 0.70 -14.36
CA ASN A 358 2.25 0.76 -13.62
C ASN A 358 1.53 2.11 -13.87
N GLY A 359 0.54 2.09 -14.76
CA GLY A 359 -0.34 3.23 -15.04
C GLY A 359 -1.63 3.21 -14.22
N GLY A 360 -1.62 2.56 -13.06
CA GLY A 360 -2.68 2.64 -12.07
C GLY A 360 -2.79 4.02 -11.43
N ALA A 361 -3.90 4.26 -10.73
CA ALA A 361 -4.19 5.49 -9.99
C ALA A 361 -3.99 5.33 -8.47
N SER A 362 -4.01 4.09 -7.94
CA SER A 362 -3.64 3.83 -6.55
C SER A 362 -3.08 2.43 -6.27
N ASP A 363 -3.30 1.44 -7.14
CA ASP A 363 -2.98 0.05 -6.79
C ASP A 363 -1.54 -0.35 -7.13
N TYR A 364 -0.91 -1.00 -6.16
CA TYR A 364 0.35 -1.71 -6.30
C TYR A 364 0.07 -3.14 -6.79
N PHE A 365 0.96 -3.71 -7.60
CA PHE A 365 0.74 -5.03 -8.20
C PHE A 365 1.86 -6.03 -7.93
N TRP A 366 1.47 -7.20 -7.42
CA TRP A 366 2.31 -8.40 -7.41
C TRP A 366 2.39 -9.02 -8.80
N LEU A 367 3.61 -9.29 -9.26
CA LEU A 367 3.92 -9.91 -10.54
C LEU A 367 4.51 -11.31 -10.31
N LYS A 368 3.88 -12.36 -10.87
CA LYS A 368 4.35 -13.77 -10.84
C LYS A 368 4.35 -14.35 -12.25
N TYR A 369 5.28 -15.28 -12.54
CA TYR A 369 5.33 -15.98 -13.84
C TYR A 369 5.23 -17.51 -13.69
N ALA A 370 4.37 -18.13 -14.48
CA ALA A 370 4.13 -19.58 -14.44
C ALA A 370 5.25 -20.41 -15.09
N GLY A 371 6.14 -19.80 -15.88
CA GLY A 371 7.25 -20.49 -16.55
C GLY A 371 8.55 -20.54 -15.74
N GLY A 372 8.57 -20.02 -14.51
CA GLY A 372 9.75 -20.00 -13.64
C GLY A 372 10.12 -18.60 -13.15
N LYS A 373 11.41 -18.39 -12.84
CA LYS A 373 11.91 -17.09 -12.33
C LYS A 373 11.68 -15.96 -13.34
N ILE A 374 11.48 -14.76 -12.81
CA ILE A 374 11.51 -13.49 -13.51
C ILE A 374 12.93 -12.91 -13.36
N THR A 375 13.57 -12.48 -14.45
CA THR A 375 14.87 -11.77 -14.38
C THR A 375 14.65 -10.27 -14.52
N VAL A 376 14.87 -9.49 -13.46
CA VAL A 376 14.81 -8.02 -13.50
C VAL A 376 16.09 -7.47 -14.11
N VAL A 377 15.99 -6.54 -15.07
CA VAL A 377 17.13 -6.00 -15.84
C VAL A 377 17.15 -4.48 -15.97
N ALA A 378 16.05 -3.78 -15.71
CA ALA A 378 16.01 -2.32 -15.54
C ALA A 378 14.90 -1.90 -14.56
N THR A 379 15.00 -0.71 -13.98
CA THR A 379 13.93 -0.03 -13.22
C THR A 379 13.89 1.46 -13.59
N ASP A 380 12.69 2.03 -13.72
CA ASP A 380 12.43 3.45 -13.99
C ASP A 380 13.19 4.05 -15.20
N GLY A 381 13.58 3.19 -16.16
CA GLY A 381 14.40 3.52 -17.32
C GLY A 381 15.89 3.18 -17.23
N ASN A 382 16.41 2.96 -16.02
CA ASN A 382 17.82 2.70 -15.73
C ASN A 382 18.15 1.21 -15.65
N ASP A 383 19.30 0.82 -16.20
CA ASP A 383 19.79 -0.56 -16.18
C ASP A 383 20.17 -1.02 -14.76
N VAL A 384 19.96 -2.30 -14.46
CA VAL A 384 20.54 -2.95 -13.28
C VAL A 384 21.35 -4.19 -13.66
N GLU A 385 22.27 -4.60 -12.80
CA GLU A 385 22.85 -5.95 -12.89
C GLU A 385 21.71 -6.99 -12.79
N PRO A 386 21.60 -7.99 -13.70
CA PRO A 386 20.43 -8.86 -13.76
C PRO A 386 20.16 -9.70 -12.49
N VAL A 387 18.95 -9.59 -11.94
CA VAL A 387 18.50 -10.26 -10.70
C VAL A 387 17.38 -11.25 -10.99
N GLU A 388 17.51 -12.51 -10.56
CA GLU A 388 16.44 -13.51 -10.62
C GLU A 388 15.56 -13.50 -9.35
N VAL A 389 14.24 -13.48 -9.54
CA VAL A 389 13.22 -13.49 -8.48
C VAL A 389 12.06 -14.41 -8.84
N ASP A 390 11.31 -14.90 -7.85
CA ASP A 390 10.03 -15.59 -8.07
C ASP A 390 8.88 -14.59 -8.29
N ARG A 391 9.00 -13.41 -7.67
CA ARG A 391 8.04 -12.32 -7.77
C ARG A 391 8.69 -10.97 -7.48
N LEU A 392 8.00 -9.92 -7.92
CA LEU A 392 8.19 -8.56 -7.43
C LEU A 392 6.81 -7.93 -7.14
N ILE A 393 6.81 -6.88 -6.33
CA ILE A 393 5.72 -5.90 -6.32
C ILE A 393 6.20 -4.67 -7.08
N ILE A 394 5.35 -4.12 -7.96
CA ILE A 394 5.57 -2.87 -8.65
C ILE A 394 4.63 -1.81 -8.04
N ALA A 395 5.20 -0.70 -7.59
CA ALA A 395 4.45 0.40 -7.02
C ALA A 395 3.68 1.18 -8.09
N VAL A 396 2.79 2.10 -7.68
CA VAL A 396 2.16 3.04 -8.63
C VAL A 396 3.27 3.81 -9.35
N SER A 397 3.20 3.91 -10.67
CA SER A 397 4.12 4.64 -11.54
C SER A 397 5.57 4.17 -11.66
N GLU A 398 6.00 3.15 -10.92
CA GLU A 398 7.26 2.45 -11.20
C GLU A 398 7.29 1.84 -12.61
N THR A 399 8.49 1.68 -13.15
CA THR A 399 8.71 0.82 -14.33
C THR A 399 9.77 -0.24 -14.06
N TYR A 400 9.64 -1.39 -14.74
CA TYR A 400 10.63 -2.46 -14.74
C TYR A 400 10.74 -3.10 -16.13
N ASP A 401 11.96 -3.23 -16.66
CA ASP A 401 12.22 -4.22 -17.71
C ASP A 401 12.52 -5.55 -17.02
N VAL A 402 11.77 -6.59 -17.38
CA VAL A 402 12.01 -7.97 -16.93
C VAL A 402 12.12 -8.90 -18.12
N VAL A 403 12.99 -9.91 -18.02
CA VAL A 403 13.12 -11.00 -18.99
C VAL A 403 12.53 -12.27 -18.40
N VAL A 404 11.70 -12.95 -19.18
CA VAL A 404 11.16 -14.28 -18.89
C VAL A 404 11.51 -15.23 -20.04
N THR A 405 11.84 -16.48 -19.72
CA THR A 405 12.12 -17.51 -20.73
C THR A 405 10.91 -18.41 -20.87
N ILE A 406 10.46 -18.67 -22.10
CA ILE A 406 9.36 -19.61 -22.39
C ILE A 406 9.90 -21.06 -22.31
N PRO A 407 9.49 -21.92 -21.37
CA PRO A 407 10.10 -23.25 -21.20
C PRO A 407 9.73 -24.25 -22.31
N GLU A 408 8.43 -24.42 -22.58
CA GLU A 408 7.90 -25.36 -23.58
C GLU A 408 7.00 -24.65 -24.60
N ASN A 409 6.55 -25.36 -25.65
CA ASN A 409 5.57 -24.83 -26.61
C ASN A 409 4.15 -24.90 -26.01
N LYS A 410 3.95 -24.08 -24.98
CA LYS A 410 2.72 -23.88 -24.20
C LYS A 410 2.48 -22.39 -24.01
N SER A 411 1.36 -22.03 -23.38
CA SER A 411 1.01 -20.64 -23.07
C SER A 411 1.11 -20.42 -21.56
N TYR A 412 2.11 -19.66 -21.12
CA TYR A 412 2.43 -19.46 -19.70
C TYR A 412 1.83 -18.15 -19.18
N GLU A 413 1.21 -18.20 -18.01
CA GLU A 413 0.61 -17.04 -17.36
C GLU A 413 1.68 -16.15 -16.71
N PHE A 414 1.78 -14.90 -17.15
CA PHE A 414 2.34 -13.81 -16.37
C PHE A 414 1.16 -13.12 -15.66
N LEU A 415 1.08 -13.31 -14.34
CA LEU A 415 -0.06 -12.96 -13.50
C LEU A 415 0.22 -11.64 -12.77
N VAL A 416 -0.71 -10.71 -12.89
CA VAL A 416 -0.73 -9.40 -12.23
C VAL A 416 -1.84 -9.41 -11.19
N THR A 417 -1.52 -9.20 -9.92
CA THR A 417 -2.48 -9.27 -8.79
C THR A 417 -2.33 -8.02 -7.92
N PRO A 418 -3.41 -7.25 -7.65
CA PRO A 418 -3.33 -6.08 -6.77
C PRO A 418 -2.89 -6.47 -5.36
N GLU A 419 -2.29 -5.53 -4.62
CA GLU A 419 -1.82 -5.77 -3.25
C GLU A 419 -2.93 -6.28 -2.30
N ASP A 420 -4.18 -5.84 -2.52
CA ASP A 420 -5.37 -6.28 -1.77
C ASP A 420 -5.87 -7.71 -2.09
N ARG A 421 -5.38 -8.28 -3.21
CA ARG A 421 -5.66 -9.64 -3.71
C ARG A 421 -7.15 -9.88 -4.00
N THR A 422 -7.90 -8.85 -4.36
CA THR A 422 -9.35 -8.94 -4.66
C THR A 422 -9.69 -9.39 -6.08
N GLY A 423 -8.74 -9.25 -7.01
CA GLY A 423 -8.84 -9.74 -8.40
C GLY A 423 -7.47 -10.12 -8.97
N SER A 424 -7.36 -10.19 -10.29
CA SER A 424 -6.10 -10.35 -11.02
C SER A 424 -6.30 -10.08 -12.52
N ALA A 425 -5.22 -9.89 -13.27
CA ALA A 425 -5.18 -9.88 -14.73
C ALA A 425 -4.05 -10.80 -15.25
N SER A 426 -4.20 -11.32 -16.47
CA SER A 426 -3.32 -12.37 -17.00
C SER A 426 -2.78 -12.03 -18.39
N LEU A 427 -1.46 -12.09 -18.55
CA LEU A 427 -0.75 -12.00 -19.82
C LEU A 427 -0.23 -13.38 -20.21
N TRP A 428 -0.79 -13.96 -21.27
CA TRP A 428 -0.52 -15.31 -21.76
C TRP A 428 0.60 -15.29 -22.78
N LEU A 429 1.78 -15.80 -22.41
CA LEU A 429 2.99 -15.80 -23.23
C LEU A 429 3.20 -17.16 -23.90
N GLY A 430 3.19 -17.19 -25.22
CA GLY A 430 3.31 -18.42 -26.02
C GLY A 430 1.97 -19.07 -26.33
N LYS A 431 2.01 -20.22 -27.02
CA LYS A 431 0.85 -20.89 -27.63
C LYS A 431 0.82 -22.37 -27.27
N GLY A 432 -0.33 -22.86 -26.80
CA GLY A 432 -0.57 -24.29 -26.51
C GLY A 432 -1.50 -24.46 -25.32
N GLU A 433 -1.28 -25.52 -24.54
CA GLU A 433 -1.87 -25.70 -23.20
C GLU A 433 -1.59 -24.47 -22.31
N LYS A 434 -2.56 -24.06 -21.49
CA LYS A 434 -2.40 -22.94 -20.55
C LYS A 434 -1.80 -23.39 -19.23
N VAL A 435 -0.61 -22.90 -18.92
CA VAL A 435 0.10 -23.13 -17.65
C VAL A 435 -0.16 -21.93 -16.74
N HIS A 436 -0.97 -22.14 -15.71
CA HIS A 436 -1.41 -21.11 -14.77
C HIS A 436 -0.35 -20.76 -13.72
N ALA A 437 -0.34 -19.50 -13.29
CA ALA A 437 0.44 -19.05 -12.15
C ALA A 437 -0.33 -19.30 -10.84
N GLU A 438 0.39 -19.66 -9.78
CA GLU A 438 -0.21 -19.86 -8.45
C GLU A 438 -0.75 -18.52 -7.90
N LYS A 439 -2.05 -18.46 -7.63
CA LYS A 439 -2.74 -17.29 -7.08
C LYS A 439 -2.42 -17.08 -5.61
N MET A 440 -2.21 -15.83 -5.23
CA MET A 440 -1.81 -15.46 -3.86
C MET A 440 -2.99 -15.59 -2.87
N PRO A 441 -2.76 -16.12 -1.65
CA PRO A 441 -3.80 -16.24 -0.63
C PRO A 441 -4.19 -14.86 -0.09
N LYS A 442 -5.41 -14.72 0.46
CA LYS A 442 -5.89 -13.45 1.03
C LYS A 442 -5.05 -12.98 2.21
N LEU A 443 -4.89 -11.67 2.34
CA LEU A 443 -4.19 -11.02 3.44
C LEU A 443 -4.83 -11.33 4.81
N LYS A 444 -3.98 -11.60 5.81
CA LYS A 444 -4.39 -11.88 7.20
C LYS A 444 -4.51 -10.58 8.00
N TYR A 445 -5.52 -9.77 7.68
CA TYR A 445 -5.68 -8.40 8.19
C TYR A 445 -5.59 -8.25 9.73
N PHE A 446 -6.07 -9.21 10.52
CA PHE A 446 -5.93 -9.14 11.99
C PHE A 446 -4.51 -9.43 12.51
N ALA A 447 -3.65 -10.12 11.73
CA ALA A 447 -2.24 -10.27 12.04
C ALA A 447 -1.49 -8.94 11.78
N GLY A 448 -1.72 -8.33 10.61
CA GLY A 448 -1.21 -6.99 10.29
C GLY A 448 -1.68 -5.94 11.30
N MET A 449 -2.96 -5.96 11.69
CA MET A 449 -3.50 -5.07 12.72
C MET A 449 -2.80 -5.27 14.08
N LYS A 450 -2.44 -6.50 14.44
CA LYS A 450 -1.66 -6.77 15.66
C LYS A 450 -0.27 -6.14 15.57
N MET A 451 0.39 -6.26 14.43
CA MET A 451 1.71 -5.66 14.22
C MET A 451 1.64 -4.12 14.21
N MET A 452 0.67 -3.53 13.52
CA MET A 452 0.42 -2.08 13.58
C MET A 452 0.13 -1.59 15.00
N ASN A 453 -0.58 -2.38 15.82
CA ASN A 453 -0.77 -2.09 17.23
C ASN A 453 0.54 -2.05 18.01
N ASP A 454 1.49 -2.93 17.73
CA ASP A 454 2.80 -2.93 18.41
C ASP A 454 3.72 -1.81 17.85
N MET A 455 3.42 -1.29 16.65
CA MET A 455 4.20 -0.28 15.90
C MET A 455 3.70 1.17 15.97
N MET A 456 2.56 1.48 16.59
CA MET A 456 2.06 2.87 16.72
C MET A 456 1.88 3.29 18.18
N ASP A 457 2.22 4.53 18.55
CA ASP A 457 1.99 5.07 19.89
C ASP A 457 0.57 5.69 20.09
N MET A 458 0.24 6.10 21.32
CA MET A 458 -1.04 6.77 21.63
C MET A 458 -1.15 8.20 21.04
N SER A 459 -0.07 8.72 20.46
CA SER A 459 0.04 10.00 19.77
C SER A 459 0.01 9.84 18.24
N GLY A 460 -0.23 8.62 17.74
CA GLY A 460 -0.26 8.33 16.31
C GLY A 460 1.09 8.52 15.60
N ASN A 461 2.20 8.38 16.31
CA ASN A 461 3.53 8.21 15.70
C ASN A 461 3.76 6.72 15.41
N MET A 462 4.42 6.43 14.30
CA MET A 462 5.10 5.15 14.15
C MET A 462 6.26 5.06 15.15
N VAL A 463 6.42 3.91 15.80
CA VAL A 463 7.49 3.66 16.78
C VAL A 463 8.31 2.45 16.37
N GLN A 464 9.62 2.62 16.34
CA GLN A 464 10.56 1.58 15.95
C GLN A 464 10.52 0.41 16.95
N MET A 465 10.33 -0.81 16.44
CA MET A 465 10.41 -2.01 17.28
C MET A 465 11.85 -2.33 17.68
N GLU A 466 12.02 -2.84 18.89
CA GLU A 466 13.32 -3.29 19.40
C GLU A 466 13.93 -4.37 18.48
N GLY A 467 15.21 -4.21 18.15
CA GLY A 467 15.92 -5.09 17.21
C GLY A 467 15.70 -4.81 15.71
N MET A 468 14.65 -4.08 15.31
CA MET A 468 14.36 -3.82 13.89
C MET A 468 14.70 -2.38 13.48
N LYS A 469 15.71 -2.21 12.60
CA LYS A 469 16.02 -0.92 11.95
C LYS A 469 15.41 -0.90 10.54
N MET A 470 14.20 -0.35 10.42
CA MET A 470 13.59 -0.02 9.13
C MET A 470 14.31 1.19 8.53
N GLN A 471 15.21 0.95 7.59
CA GLN A 471 15.94 1.98 6.86
C GLN A 471 16.42 1.42 5.52
N ASN A 472 16.40 2.26 4.48
CA ASN A 472 16.93 1.97 3.15
C ASN A 472 16.45 0.62 2.57
N GLN A 473 15.25 0.17 2.94
CA GLN A 473 14.54 -1.01 2.46
C GLN A 473 15.33 -2.33 2.60
N ILE A 474 16.08 -2.43 3.71
CA ILE A 474 16.95 -3.58 4.03
C ILE A 474 16.13 -4.83 4.39
N MET A 475 14.91 -4.66 4.90
CA MET A 475 13.98 -5.75 5.21
C MET A 475 12.70 -5.56 4.40
N ASP A 476 12.23 -6.62 3.72
CA ASP A 476 10.96 -6.56 2.98
C ASP A 476 9.77 -6.45 3.94
N MET A 477 9.29 -5.23 4.12
CA MET A 477 8.18 -4.91 5.01
C MET A 477 6.85 -5.54 4.53
N ASN A 478 6.72 -6.01 3.29
CA ASN A 478 5.55 -6.77 2.84
C ASN A 478 5.48 -8.13 3.58
N THR A 479 6.60 -8.86 3.61
CA THR A 479 6.74 -10.13 4.34
C THR A 479 6.52 -9.97 5.85
N VAL A 480 6.89 -8.82 6.45
CA VAL A 480 6.68 -8.58 7.88
C VAL A 480 5.24 -8.14 8.19
N MET A 481 4.71 -7.11 7.51
CA MET A 481 3.36 -6.55 7.78
C MET A 481 2.22 -7.50 7.41
N TYR A 482 2.42 -8.30 6.35
CA TYR A 482 1.40 -9.16 5.77
C TYR A 482 1.90 -10.60 5.69
N PRO A 483 2.26 -11.22 6.83
CA PRO A 483 2.97 -12.50 6.84
C PRO A 483 2.11 -13.57 6.19
N GLU A 484 2.61 -14.14 5.09
CA GLU A 484 1.89 -15.05 4.22
C GLU A 484 1.83 -16.48 4.79
N VAL A 485 1.54 -16.60 6.09
CA VAL A 485 1.59 -17.86 6.84
C VAL A 485 0.73 -18.92 6.16
N THR A 486 1.40 -19.90 5.58
CA THR A 486 0.93 -21.06 4.81
C THR A 486 0.20 -22.05 5.73
N GLY A 487 -1.00 -21.70 6.17
CA GLY A 487 -1.81 -22.57 7.02
C GLY A 487 -3.19 -22.03 7.39
N GLU A 488 -4.10 -22.96 7.69
CA GLU A 488 -5.43 -22.68 8.24
C GLU A 488 -5.35 -22.04 9.64
N GLU A 489 -6.24 -21.07 9.91
CA GLU A 489 -6.38 -20.43 11.23
C GLU A 489 -7.13 -21.35 12.22
N ASN A 490 -6.47 -22.43 12.64
CA ASN A 490 -7.05 -23.43 13.56
C ASN A 490 -7.09 -22.91 15.02
N SER A 491 -8.22 -22.31 15.38
CA SER A 491 -8.50 -21.55 16.61
C SER A 491 -8.61 -22.37 17.92
N LYS A 492 -7.89 -23.50 18.08
CA LYS A 492 -8.12 -24.47 19.17
C LYS A 492 -6.90 -24.96 19.95
N THR A 493 -5.72 -24.36 19.79
CA THR A 493 -4.46 -24.85 20.41
C THR A 493 -4.17 -24.30 21.83
N GLU A 494 -5.09 -23.57 22.47
CA GLU A 494 -4.88 -23.04 23.84
C GLU A 494 -5.15 -24.05 24.99
N LYS A 495 -5.71 -25.23 24.71
CA LYS A 495 -6.15 -26.18 25.77
C LYS A 495 -5.18 -27.34 26.05
N LYS A 496 -3.91 -27.05 26.40
CA LYS A 496 -3.04 -28.10 26.98
C LYS A 496 -1.93 -27.69 27.97
N MET A 497 -2.06 -26.57 28.69
CA MET A 497 -1.29 -26.34 29.92
C MET A 497 -2.17 -25.90 31.10
N LYS A 498 -2.51 -26.88 31.95
CA LYS A 498 -2.96 -26.67 33.34
C LYS A 498 -2.29 -27.75 34.20
N GLY A 499 -1.33 -27.38 35.04
CA GLY A 499 -0.66 -28.37 35.90
C GLY A 499 0.70 -27.98 36.49
N MET A 500 0.89 -26.76 37.00
CA MET A 500 1.98 -26.46 37.95
C MET A 500 1.69 -25.14 38.70
N PRO A 501 1.77 -25.10 40.04
CA PRO A 501 1.58 -23.86 40.81
C PRO A 501 2.91 -23.21 41.21
N GLY A 502 3.00 -21.88 41.09
CA GLY A 502 3.95 -21.04 41.83
C GLY A 502 5.29 -20.74 41.15
N MET A 503 5.35 -19.62 40.42
CA MET A 503 6.56 -18.78 40.34
C MET A 503 6.16 -17.32 40.05
N GLN A 504 7.07 -16.37 40.31
CA GLN A 504 6.76 -14.94 40.32
C GLN A 504 6.64 -14.33 38.92
N MET A 505 5.86 -13.26 38.81
CA MET A 505 5.71 -12.45 37.59
C MET A 505 6.93 -11.55 37.38
N SER A 506 7.95 -12.03 36.69
CA SER A 506 8.96 -11.17 36.04
C SER A 506 8.41 -10.66 34.70
N GLY A 507 8.42 -9.34 34.51
CA GLY A 507 7.84 -8.70 33.32
C GLY A 507 8.79 -8.67 32.13
N ASP A 508 8.78 -9.72 31.31
CA ASP A 508 9.47 -9.74 30.01
C ASP A 508 8.50 -9.40 28.86
N LYS A 509 8.92 -8.51 27.96
CA LYS A 509 8.21 -8.17 26.71
C LYS A 509 8.99 -8.59 25.46
N SER A 510 10.01 -9.43 25.63
CA SER A 510 10.86 -9.93 24.55
C SER A 510 10.06 -10.86 23.61
N MET A 511 9.77 -10.41 22.39
CA MET A 511 9.05 -11.16 21.36
C MET A 511 9.90 -12.26 20.68
N ALA A 512 10.90 -12.79 21.40
CA ALA A 512 11.90 -13.77 20.93
C ALA A 512 11.34 -15.19 20.65
N GLY A 513 10.02 -15.33 20.55
CA GLY A 513 9.31 -16.57 20.22
C GLY A 513 8.45 -16.51 18.95
N MET A 514 8.49 -15.40 18.19
CA MET A 514 7.90 -15.37 16.84
C MET A 514 8.89 -15.96 15.83
N ASN A 515 8.76 -17.28 15.58
CA ASN A 515 9.40 -17.91 14.42
C ASN A 515 8.78 -17.35 13.13
N MET A 516 9.45 -16.34 12.55
CA MET A 516 9.19 -15.89 11.18
C MET A 516 9.63 -16.93 10.13
N GLU A 517 10.43 -17.92 10.54
CA GLU A 517 10.88 -19.08 9.74
C GLU A 517 9.78 -20.14 9.49
N ALA A 518 8.50 -19.82 9.73
CA ALA A 518 7.38 -20.76 9.68
C ALA A 518 6.88 -21.06 8.26
N GLU A 519 7.66 -21.84 7.51
CA GLU A 519 7.25 -22.64 6.34
C GLU A 519 6.65 -21.87 5.13
N THR A 520 7.11 -20.64 4.88
CA THR A 520 7.25 -20.22 3.47
C THR A 520 8.41 -21.00 2.85
N ALA A 521 8.18 -21.68 1.73
CA ALA A 521 9.27 -22.11 0.86
C ALA A 521 10.07 -20.88 0.38
N ASP A 522 11.32 -21.06 -0.07
CA ASP A 522 12.27 -19.98 -0.39
C ASP A 522 11.86 -19.11 -1.62
N ILE A 523 10.81 -18.31 -1.46
CA ILE A 523 10.27 -17.37 -2.46
C ILE A 523 11.15 -16.11 -2.46
N VAL A 524 12.00 -16.00 -3.48
CA VAL A 524 12.81 -14.82 -3.70
C VAL A 524 11.91 -13.68 -4.18
N THR A 525 11.67 -12.72 -3.28
CA THR A 525 10.90 -11.51 -3.56
C THR A 525 11.86 -10.36 -3.82
N LEU A 526 11.66 -9.59 -4.91
CA LEU A 526 12.47 -8.42 -5.19
C LEU A 526 12.38 -7.38 -4.07
N ASN A 527 13.52 -6.83 -3.65
CA ASN A 527 13.60 -5.59 -2.89
C ASN A 527 14.69 -4.67 -3.47
N TYR A 528 14.66 -3.39 -3.10
CA TYR A 528 15.61 -2.39 -3.62
C TYR A 528 17.07 -2.66 -3.23
N ASN A 529 17.36 -3.50 -2.23
CA ASN A 529 18.74 -3.92 -1.89
C ASN A 529 19.29 -5.03 -2.80
N MET A 530 18.44 -5.70 -3.59
CA MET A 530 18.89 -6.58 -4.67
C MET A 530 19.30 -5.79 -5.92
N LEU A 531 18.64 -4.65 -6.17
CA LEU A 531 18.94 -3.78 -7.31
C LEU A 531 20.30 -3.09 -7.16
N ARG A 532 21.04 -3.05 -8.26
CA ARG A 532 22.42 -2.55 -8.34
C ARG A 532 22.66 -1.98 -9.73
N ASP A 533 23.16 -0.75 -9.82
CA ASP A 533 23.52 -0.15 -11.12
C ASP A 533 24.77 -0.85 -11.69
N PRO A 534 24.86 -1.13 -13.01
CA PRO A 534 26.07 -1.67 -13.64
C PRO A 534 27.27 -0.70 -13.65
N LYS A 535 27.10 0.56 -13.24
CA LYS A 535 28.11 1.64 -13.18
C LYS A 535 28.12 2.26 -11.79
N LYS A 536 29.16 3.05 -11.48
CA LYS A 536 29.17 3.89 -10.27
C LYS A 536 28.19 5.05 -10.47
N THR A 537 27.29 5.24 -9.50
CA THR A 537 26.27 6.30 -9.49
C THR A 537 26.65 7.48 -8.60
N THR A 538 27.83 7.45 -7.97
CA THR A 538 28.37 8.50 -7.09
C THR A 538 28.28 9.88 -7.73
N LEU A 539 27.62 10.83 -7.04
CA LEU A 539 27.39 12.18 -7.56
C LEU A 539 28.71 12.95 -7.78
N PRO A 540 28.72 13.95 -8.70
CA PRO A 540 29.84 14.88 -8.86
C PRO A 540 30.20 15.61 -7.56
N LYS A 541 31.41 16.18 -7.51
CA LYS A 541 31.82 17.06 -6.40
C LYS A 541 31.04 18.38 -6.45
N GLY A 542 30.26 18.66 -5.41
CA GLY A 542 29.50 19.89 -5.22
C GLY A 542 29.18 20.13 -3.74
N PRO A 543 28.62 21.30 -3.37
CA PRO A 543 28.08 21.52 -2.03
C PRO A 543 26.90 20.57 -1.76
N TRP A 544 26.71 20.17 -0.51
CA TRP A 544 25.61 19.28 -0.11
C TRP A 544 24.49 20.02 0.61
N LYS A 545 23.26 19.66 0.28
CA LYS A 545 22.04 20.12 0.94
C LYS A 545 21.23 18.92 1.43
N GLU A 546 21.15 18.77 2.75
CA GLU A 546 20.37 17.70 3.37
C GLU A 546 18.96 18.22 3.76
N LEU A 547 17.94 17.49 3.31
CA LEU A 547 16.53 17.73 3.58
C LEU A 547 15.95 16.52 4.30
N LYS A 548 15.04 16.75 5.24
CA LYS A 548 14.38 15.71 6.04
C LYS A 548 12.87 15.96 6.01
N PHE A 549 12.11 14.94 5.66
CA PHE A 549 10.64 15.03 5.58
C PHE A 549 9.95 13.86 6.27
N ASP A 550 8.94 14.19 7.09
CA ASP A 550 8.04 13.21 7.71
C ASP A 550 6.81 13.01 6.80
N LEU A 551 6.72 11.89 6.09
CA LEU A 551 5.51 11.50 5.36
C LEU A 551 4.42 11.16 6.38
N THR A 552 3.30 11.89 6.33
CA THR A 552 2.31 11.92 7.41
C THR A 552 0.91 12.09 6.84
N GLY A 553 -0.11 11.57 7.54
CA GLY A 553 -1.49 11.74 7.10
C GLY A 553 -2.54 11.39 8.15
N ASN A 554 -3.79 11.66 7.80
CA ASN A 554 -4.98 11.25 8.55
C ASN A 554 -5.90 10.46 7.60
N MET A 555 -6.08 9.17 7.89
CA MET A 555 -6.95 8.26 7.15
C MET A 555 -8.44 8.66 7.18
N ASN A 556 -8.94 9.03 8.36
CA ASN A 556 -10.34 9.45 8.60
C ASN A 556 -10.76 10.74 7.86
N ARG A 557 -9.79 11.55 7.45
CA ARG A 557 -10.04 12.79 6.68
C ARG A 557 -9.42 12.76 5.29
N TYR A 558 -8.76 11.65 4.98
CA TYR A 558 -7.94 11.43 3.79
C TYR A 558 -7.08 12.67 3.43
N VAL A 559 -6.30 13.13 4.41
CA VAL A 559 -5.34 14.24 4.26
C VAL A 559 -3.94 13.68 4.32
N TRP A 560 -3.13 13.99 3.31
CA TRP A 560 -1.82 13.41 3.10
C TRP A 560 -0.79 14.52 2.87
N THR A 561 0.32 14.46 3.59
CA THR A 561 1.24 15.59 3.77
C THR A 561 2.68 15.15 3.98
N LEU A 562 3.61 16.04 3.68
CA LEU A 562 4.95 16.00 4.26
C LEU A 562 4.95 17.02 5.41
N ASP A 563 5.55 16.71 6.56
CA ASP A 563 5.70 17.61 7.72
C ASP A 563 4.38 18.23 8.25
N ASN A 564 3.25 17.53 8.12
CA ASN A 564 1.91 18.10 8.37
C ASN A 564 1.61 19.38 7.55
N LYS A 565 2.14 19.50 6.34
CA LYS A 565 1.81 20.57 5.37
C LYS A 565 1.47 19.97 4.00
N THR A 566 0.33 20.35 3.44
CA THR A 566 0.03 20.09 2.03
C THR A 566 0.89 20.97 1.11
N VAL A 567 0.87 20.71 -0.21
CA VAL A 567 1.46 21.59 -1.23
C VAL A 567 1.09 23.06 -0.97
N SER A 568 -0.20 23.38 -0.82
CA SER A 568 -0.65 24.75 -0.58
C SER A 568 -0.38 25.32 0.82
N GLU A 569 0.15 24.54 1.75
CA GLU A 569 0.63 24.98 3.08
C GLU A 569 2.17 25.06 3.15
N SER A 570 2.86 24.86 2.02
CA SER A 570 4.32 24.81 1.91
C SER A 570 4.88 25.84 0.92
N ASP A 571 6.07 26.35 1.24
CA ASP A 571 6.87 27.17 0.33
C ASP A 571 7.69 26.29 -0.63
N LYS A 572 8.15 26.88 -1.73
CA LYS A 572 9.06 26.20 -2.67
C LYS A 572 10.41 25.89 -2.02
N ILE A 573 10.92 24.67 -2.24
CA ILE A 573 12.25 24.26 -1.81
C ILE A 573 13.26 24.80 -2.83
N LEU A 574 13.93 25.90 -2.49
CA LEU A 574 14.99 26.47 -3.32
C LEU A 574 16.19 25.51 -3.39
N ILE A 575 16.75 25.28 -4.58
CA ILE A 575 17.98 24.49 -4.83
C ILE A 575 18.89 25.20 -5.84
N LYS A 576 20.19 24.92 -5.80
CA LYS A 576 21.19 25.54 -6.70
C LYS A 576 21.72 24.57 -7.74
N LYS A 577 21.89 25.04 -8.98
CA LYS A 577 22.53 24.21 -10.03
C LYS A 577 23.96 23.84 -9.62
N GLY A 578 24.28 22.55 -9.63
CA GLY A 578 25.55 21.99 -9.15
C GLY A 578 25.61 21.66 -7.65
N GLU A 579 24.50 21.83 -6.92
CA GLU A 579 24.33 21.34 -5.54
C GLU A 579 23.94 19.85 -5.55
N ASN A 580 24.49 19.07 -4.63
CA ASN A 580 24.04 17.70 -4.36
C ASN A 580 22.96 17.74 -3.28
N VAL A 581 21.76 17.27 -3.61
CA VAL A 581 20.62 17.26 -2.71
C VAL A 581 20.43 15.85 -2.15
N ARG A 582 20.48 15.72 -0.83
CA ARG A 582 20.07 14.51 -0.11
C ARG A 582 18.68 14.73 0.48
N ILE A 583 17.74 13.84 0.17
CA ILE A 583 16.42 13.79 0.80
C ILE A 583 16.39 12.55 1.70
N ILE A 584 16.10 12.75 2.98
CA ILE A 584 15.84 11.66 3.94
C ILE A 584 14.34 11.68 4.22
N LEU A 585 13.65 10.65 3.77
CA LEU A 585 12.22 10.46 3.96
C LEU A 585 11.99 9.55 5.17
N TYR A 586 11.03 9.86 6.03
CA TYR A 586 10.57 8.97 7.09
C TYR A 586 9.05 8.79 7.00
N ASN A 587 8.59 7.55 6.82
CA ASN A 587 7.15 7.28 6.73
C ASN A 587 6.52 7.09 8.11
N ASN A 588 6.03 8.21 8.65
CA ASN A 588 5.32 8.32 9.91
C ASN A 588 3.80 8.19 9.68
N SER A 589 3.41 7.21 8.85
CA SER A 589 2.02 6.89 8.50
C SER A 589 1.82 5.37 8.35
N MET A 590 0.56 4.94 8.19
CA MET A 590 0.20 3.51 8.07
C MET A 590 0.16 3.00 6.61
N MET A 591 0.29 3.90 5.62
CA MET A 591 0.22 3.56 4.19
C MET A 591 1.60 3.63 3.54
N ARG A 592 1.76 2.89 2.44
CA ARG A 592 2.86 3.04 1.49
C ARG A 592 2.72 4.35 0.71
N HIS A 593 3.83 4.91 0.24
CA HIS A 593 3.83 6.13 -0.58
C HIS A 593 4.90 6.04 -1.67
N PRO A 594 4.53 5.98 -2.97
CA PRO A 594 5.49 5.98 -4.06
C PRO A 594 5.86 7.43 -4.40
N MET A 595 7.00 7.89 -3.91
CA MET A 595 7.45 9.28 -4.00
C MET A 595 8.23 9.53 -5.30
N HIS A 596 7.64 10.29 -6.22
CA HIS A 596 8.21 10.65 -7.52
C HIS A 596 8.86 12.04 -7.52
N LEU A 597 9.96 12.22 -8.24
CA LEU A 597 10.61 13.51 -8.51
C LEU A 597 10.66 13.78 -10.03
N HIS A 598 10.08 14.90 -10.46
CA HIS A 598 10.08 15.29 -11.88
C HIS A 598 11.48 15.71 -12.35
N GLY A 599 11.84 15.34 -13.58
CA GLY A 599 13.04 15.82 -14.28
C GLY A 599 14.39 15.34 -13.74
N HIS A 600 14.43 14.48 -12.72
CA HIS A 600 15.66 14.02 -12.09
C HIS A 600 15.55 12.54 -11.70
N ASP A 601 16.57 11.75 -12.03
CA ASP A 601 16.81 10.47 -11.35
C ASP A 601 17.61 10.73 -10.06
N PHE A 602 17.28 10.01 -9.01
CA PHE A 602 18.01 9.97 -7.75
C PHE A 602 18.58 8.57 -7.47
N ARG A 603 19.69 8.55 -6.73
CA ARG A 603 20.28 7.33 -6.15
C ARG A 603 19.41 6.89 -4.98
N VAL A 604 18.87 5.68 -5.00
CA VAL A 604 18.25 5.07 -3.81
C VAL A 604 19.36 4.42 -2.98
N ILE A 605 19.77 5.08 -1.89
CA ILE A 605 20.93 4.66 -1.10
C ILE A 605 20.62 3.34 -0.39
N ASN A 606 21.28 2.27 -0.84
CA ASN A 606 21.10 0.90 -0.39
C ASN A 606 22.47 0.25 -0.11
N ARG A 607 22.49 -1.06 0.18
CA ARG A 607 23.75 -1.82 0.46
C ARG A 607 24.77 -1.87 -0.70
N GLN A 608 24.46 -1.37 -1.90
CA GLN A 608 25.36 -1.37 -3.05
C GLN A 608 26.34 -0.17 -3.06
N GLY A 609 26.18 0.80 -2.15
CA GLY A 609 27.14 1.87 -1.90
C GLY A 609 27.36 2.79 -3.11
N GLU A 610 28.53 2.70 -3.75
CA GLU A 610 28.84 3.45 -4.98
C GLU A 610 27.96 3.06 -6.18
N TYR A 611 27.33 1.88 -6.14
CA TYR A 611 26.50 1.29 -7.20
C TYR A 611 25.01 1.22 -6.80
N ALA A 612 24.60 2.08 -5.86
CA ALA A 612 23.20 2.31 -5.52
C ALA A 612 22.38 2.65 -6.78
N PRO A 613 21.21 2.01 -7.03
CA PRO A 613 20.46 2.14 -8.27
C PRO A 613 19.90 3.56 -8.48
N MET A 614 19.85 3.98 -9.74
CA MET A 614 19.15 5.20 -10.18
C MET A 614 17.67 4.90 -10.40
N LYS A 615 16.79 5.71 -9.79
CA LYS A 615 15.33 5.65 -9.91
C LYS A 615 14.77 7.08 -9.91
N ASN A 616 13.59 7.31 -10.50
CA ASN A 616 12.86 8.59 -10.41
C ASN A 616 11.62 8.50 -9.53
N ILE A 617 11.26 7.29 -9.07
CA ILE A 617 10.22 7.06 -8.08
C ILE A 617 10.66 5.98 -7.09
N ILE A 618 10.23 6.07 -5.83
CA ILE A 618 10.55 5.09 -4.79
C ILE A 618 9.34 4.85 -3.89
N ASP A 619 8.98 3.59 -3.67
CA ASP A 619 8.02 3.25 -2.62
C ASP A 619 8.64 3.39 -1.23
N ILE A 620 7.98 4.10 -0.31
CA ILE A 620 8.38 4.23 1.09
C ILE A 620 7.42 3.44 1.99
N MET A 621 7.88 2.32 2.54
CA MET A 621 7.05 1.46 3.41
C MET A 621 6.73 2.13 4.76
N PRO A 622 5.64 1.75 5.48
CA PRO A 622 5.36 2.24 6.83
C PRO A 622 6.56 2.06 7.78
N MET A 623 6.86 3.08 8.58
CA MET A 623 8.05 3.20 9.45
C MET A 623 9.42 3.28 8.76
N GLU A 624 9.50 3.13 7.44
CA GLU A 624 10.77 3.13 6.71
C GLU A 624 11.45 4.50 6.77
N ARG A 625 12.79 4.51 6.82
CA ARG A 625 13.60 5.70 6.56
C ARG A 625 14.52 5.46 5.36
N ASP A 626 14.15 6.02 4.22
CA ASP A 626 14.92 5.92 2.98
C ASP A 626 15.68 7.21 2.68
N THR A 627 16.86 7.06 2.07
CA THR A 627 17.73 8.17 1.69
C THR A 627 17.91 8.23 0.18
N LEU A 628 17.57 9.37 -0.41
CA LEU A 628 17.69 9.67 -1.83
C LEU A 628 18.79 10.70 -2.05
N GLU A 629 19.60 10.56 -3.10
CA GLU A 629 20.63 11.55 -3.46
C GLU A 629 20.57 11.87 -4.96
N PHE A 630 20.44 13.15 -5.33
CA PHE A 630 20.57 13.60 -6.72
C PHE A 630 21.46 14.83 -6.84
N ALA A 631 22.09 15.02 -8.00
CA ALA A 631 22.77 16.26 -8.34
C ALA A 631 21.79 17.20 -9.05
N ALA A 632 21.72 18.45 -8.62
CA ALA A 632 20.87 19.47 -9.22
C ALA A 632 21.46 19.93 -10.58
N THR A 633 21.29 19.12 -11.63
CA THR A 633 21.90 19.31 -12.95
C THR A 633 21.06 20.15 -13.92
N GLU A 634 19.78 20.37 -13.66
CA GLU A 634 18.85 20.94 -14.62
C GLU A 634 19.06 22.44 -14.88
N PRO A 635 18.63 22.98 -16.04
CA PRO A 635 18.92 24.36 -16.43
C PRO A 635 18.15 25.40 -15.61
N GLY A 636 17.08 25.00 -14.93
CA GLY A 636 16.23 25.84 -14.11
C GLY A 636 14.82 25.27 -13.97
N GLY A 637 13.90 26.07 -13.46
CA GLY A 637 12.47 25.79 -13.40
C GLY A 637 11.96 25.30 -12.05
N ASP A 638 10.67 24.99 -12.02
CA ASP A 638 9.94 24.43 -10.88
C ASP A 638 9.63 22.95 -11.15
N TRP A 639 10.07 22.06 -10.27
CA TRP A 639 9.93 20.61 -10.41
C TRP A 639 9.07 20.05 -9.29
N PHE A 640 8.12 19.19 -9.63
CA PHE A 640 7.20 18.62 -8.64
C PHE A 640 7.80 17.38 -7.98
N PHE A 641 7.52 17.22 -6.68
CA PHE A 641 7.90 16.06 -5.89
C PHE A 641 6.70 15.61 -5.07
N HIS A 642 6.13 14.45 -5.36
CA HIS A 642 4.84 14.06 -4.82
C HIS A 642 4.69 12.55 -4.63
N CYS A 643 3.71 12.16 -3.80
CA CYS A 643 3.24 10.78 -3.74
C CYS A 643 2.40 10.49 -5.00
N HIS A 644 2.68 9.39 -5.70
CA HIS A 644 2.02 9.03 -6.96
C HIS A 644 0.83 8.06 -6.78
N ILE A 645 0.35 7.87 -5.55
CA ILE A 645 -1.06 7.52 -5.36
C ILE A 645 -1.85 8.79 -5.71
N LEU A 646 -2.62 8.77 -6.81
CA LEU A 646 -3.32 9.93 -7.38
C LEU A 646 -4.13 10.70 -6.32
N TYR A 647 -4.84 9.96 -5.48
CA TYR A 647 -5.66 10.55 -4.42
C TYR A 647 -4.84 11.12 -3.24
N HIS A 648 -3.60 10.67 -3.01
CA HIS A 648 -2.66 11.30 -2.06
C HIS A 648 -2.12 12.62 -2.63
N MET A 649 -1.72 12.65 -3.91
CA MET A 649 -1.32 13.86 -4.62
C MET A 649 -2.43 14.92 -4.55
N MET A 650 -3.64 14.56 -4.99
CA MET A 650 -4.84 15.42 -4.96
C MET A 650 -5.37 15.70 -3.55
N SER A 651 -4.74 15.16 -2.51
CA SER A 651 -4.98 15.49 -1.11
C SER A 651 -3.85 16.30 -0.47
N GLY A 652 -2.86 16.72 -1.28
CA GLY A 652 -1.81 17.66 -0.94
C GLY A 652 -0.44 17.06 -0.65
N MET A 653 -0.20 15.77 -0.93
CA MET A 653 1.06 15.10 -0.57
C MET A 653 2.19 15.38 -1.57
N GLY A 654 2.75 16.59 -1.50
CA GLY A 654 3.92 16.95 -2.31
C GLY A 654 4.63 18.24 -1.88
N ARG A 655 5.62 18.60 -2.69
CA ARG A 655 6.48 19.80 -2.61
C ARG A 655 6.84 20.25 -4.02
N VAL A 656 7.25 21.51 -4.15
CA VAL A 656 7.86 22.04 -5.37
C VAL A 656 9.33 22.35 -5.08
N PHE A 657 10.23 21.70 -5.80
CA PHE A 657 11.64 22.09 -5.87
C PHE A 657 11.79 23.22 -6.91
N SER A 658 12.63 24.21 -6.65
CA SER A 658 12.74 25.40 -7.49
C SER A 658 14.19 25.81 -7.61
N TYR A 659 14.70 25.91 -8.84
CA TYR A 659 16.07 26.33 -9.07
C TYR A 659 16.22 27.84 -8.83
N GLU A 660 17.14 28.24 -7.95
CA GLU A 660 17.46 29.65 -7.70
C GLU A 660 17.92 30.34 -9.00
N ASN A 661 17.48 31.59 -9.20
CA ASN A 661 17.78 32.42 -10.38
C ASN A 661 17.27 31.83 -11.71
N SER A 662 16.28 30.94 -11.68
CA SER A 662 15.58 30.48 -12.89
C SER A 662 15.01 31.64 -13.71
N PRO A 663 15.09 31.60 -15.05
CA PRO A 663 14.43 32.57 -15.90
C PRO A 663 12.90 32.46 -15.77
N PRO A 664 12.13 33.55 -15.97
CA PRO A 664 10.68 33.49 -16.00
C PRO A 664 10.17 32.48 -17.03
N ASN A 665 9.28 31.58 -16.63
CA ASN A 665 8.69 30.59 -17.53
C ASN A 665 7.60 31.25 -18.42
N PRO A 666 7.79 31.33 -19.75
CA PRO A 666 6.81 31.97 -20.63
C PRO A 666 5.49 31.19 -20.71
N GLU A 667 5.48 29.89 -20.38
CA GLU A 667 4.26 29.07 -20.36
C GLU A 667 3.43 29.30 -19.08
N ILE A 668 3.89 30.17 -18.15
CA ILE A 668 3.18 30.60 -16.94
C ILE A 668 3.15 32.14 -16.89
N PRO A 669 2.25 32.81 -17.65
CA PRO A 669 2.24 34.27 -17.78
C PRO A 669 1.75 35.03 -16.54
N ASP A 670 0.95 34.39 -15.67
CA ASP A 670 0.64 34.90 -14.32
C ASP A 670 0.97 33.82 -13.27
N PRO A 671 2.17 33.84 -12.68
CA PRO A 671 2.57 32.91 -11.64
C PRO A 671 1.71 32.95 -10.37
N LYS A 672 1.04 34.07 -10.07
CA LYS A 672 0.18 34.20 -8.87
C LYS A 672 -1.19 33.56 -9.09
N LEU A 673 -1.77 33.72 -10.28
CA LEU A 673 -2.98 33.00 -10.68
C LEU A 673 -2.70 31.49 -10.82
N ALA A 674 -1.57 31.13 -11.42
CA ALA A 674 -1.15 29.74 -11.57
C ALA A 674 -0.94 29.06 -10.20
N GLN A 675 -0.17 29.67 -9.29
CA GLN A 675 -0.01 29.15 -7.93
C GLN A 675 -1.37 28.99 -7.20
N ARG A 676 -2.29 29.95 -7.34
CA ARG A 676 -3.65 29.85 -6.77
C ARG A 676 -4.49 28.69 -7.35
N LYS A 677 -4.23 28.30 -8.60
CA LYS A 677 -4.89 27.17 -9.27
C LYS A 677 -4.29 25.82 -8.88
N LEU A 678 -2.96 25.69 -8.87
CA LEU A 678 -2.26 24.53 -8.30
C LEU A 678 -2.67 24.29 -6.84
N PHE A 679 -2.80 25.37 -6.05
CA PHE A 679 -3.26 25.31 -4.66
C PHE A 679 -4.78 25.06 -4.52
N SER A 680 -5.55 24.91 -5.60
CA SER A 680 -6.99 24.64 -5.49
C SER A 680 -7.32 23.17 -5.27
N ASP A 681 -6.43 22.26 -5.67
CA ASP A 681 -6.60 20.81 -5.55
C ASP A 681 -6.67 20.38 -4.07
N ASP A 682 -5.63 20.66 -3.27
CA ASP A 682 -5.61 20.30 -1.84
C ASP A 682 -6.49 21.20 -0.94
N ARG A 683 -7.08 22.26 -1.51
CA ARG A 683 -8.01 23.17 -0.80
C ARG A 683 -9.48 22.94 -1.12
N ALA A 684 -9.79 22.03 -2.05
CA ALA A 684 -11.15 21.72 -2.49
C ALA A 684 -12.08 21.39 -1.30
N PHE A 685 -13.29 21.94 -1.32
CA PHE A 685 -14.33 21.59 -0.35
C PHE A 685 -15.18 20.45 -0.88
N HIS A 686 -15.32 19.40 -0.07
CA HIS A 686 -16.12 18.23 -0.35
C HIS A 686 -17.47 18.34 0.38
N PRO A 687 -18.61 18.47 -0.34
CA PRO A 687 -19.94 18.47 0.25
C PRO A 687 -20.41 17.03 0.47
N MET A 688 -20.74 16.67 1.69
CA MET A 688 -21.18 15.34 2.11
C MET A 688 -22.55 15.47 2.80
N ALA A 689 -23.41 14.47 2.65
CA ALA A 689 -24.73 14.49 3.29
C ALA A 689 -25.17 13.10 3.74
N ARG A 690 -25.87 13.04 4.87
CA ARG A 690 -26.53 11.85 5.40
C ARG A 690 -27.92 12.23 5.88
N ILE A 691 -28.94 11.56 5.37
CA ILE A 691 -30.35 11.90 5.66
C ILE A 691 -31.07 10.63 6.09
N GLY A 692 -31.46 10.56 7.35
CA GLY A 692 -32.44 9.61 7.85
C GLY A 692 -33.86 10.03 7.47
N ILE A 693 -34.70 9.05 7.16
CA ILE A 693 -36.15 9.18 7.07
C ILE A 693 -36.74 7.97 7.80
N GLU A 694 -37.15 8.18 9.04
CA GLU A 694 -37.55 7.18 10.04
C GLU A 694 -39.00 7.36 10.49
N THR A 695 -39.58 6.34 11.11
CA THR A 695 -40.95 6.39 11.68
C THR A 695 -41.23 7.54 12.65
N ASN A 696 -40.20 8.12 13.28
CA ASN A 696 -40.30 9.24 14.19
C ASN A 696 -39.87 10.59 13.59
N GLY A 697 -39.41 10.65 12.35
CA GLY A 697 -39.00 11.92 11.72
C GLY A 697 -37.90 11.78 10.68
N SER A 698 -37.04 12.80 10.63
CA SER A 698 -35.77 12.80 9.90
C SER A 698 -34.67 13.31 10.81
N ASP A 699 -33.68 12.47 11.12
CA ASP A 699 -32.38 12.94 11.56
C ASP A 699 -31.42 13.11 10.36
N GLY A 700 -30.37 13.90 10.50
CA GLY A 700 -29.39 14.01 9.43
C GLY A 700 -28.25 15.00 9.67
N GLU A 701 -27.32 14.99 8.73
CA GLU A 701 -26.10 15.78 8.70
C GLU A 701 -25.85 16.26 7.26
N ILE A 702 -25.45 17.52 7.10
CA ILE A 702 -24.73 18.03 5.92
C ILE A 702 -23.38 18.56 6.40
N MET A 703 -22.30 18.10 5.76
CA MET A 703 -20.93 18.54 6.04
C MET A 703 -20.31 19.15 4.78
N LEU A 704 -19.58 20.25 4.93
CA LEU A 704 -18.72 20.83 3.90
C LEU A 704 -17.31 20.97 4.48
N ALA A 705 -16.38 20.13 4.03
CA ALA A 705 -15.04 20.04 4.62
C ALA A 705 -13.92 20.10 3.58
N ASN A 706 -12.78 20.66 3.96
CA ASN A 706 -11.52 20.56 3.22
C ASN A 706 -10.37 20.14 4.15
N THR A 707 -9.14 20.16 3.67
CA THR A 707 -7.92 19.77 4.41
C THR A 707 -7.86 20.28 5.86
N ARG A 708 -8.31 21.51 6.16
CA ARG A 708 -8.25 22.07 7.53
C ARG A 708 -9.57 22.60 8.11
N TYR A 709 -10.60 22.85 7.31
CA TYR A 709 -11.87 23.40 7.79
C TYR A 709 -13.00 22.38 7.69
N ARG A 710 -13.97 22.48 8.61
CA ARG A 710 -15.27 21.80 8.53
C ARG A 710 -16.38 22.78 8.87
N PHE A 711 -17.36 22.87 7.98
CA PHE A 711 -18.72 23.25 8.32
C PHE A 711 -19.57 21.98 8.45
N THR A 712 -20.41 21.89 9.47
CA THR A 712 -21.41 20.83 9.66
C THR A 712 -22.72 21.48 10.09
N THR A 713 -23.85 20.98 9.58
CA THR A 713 -25.19 21.22 10.12
C THR A 713 -25.88 19.88 10.33
N GLU A 714 -26.22 19.59 11.58
CA GLU A 714 -27.03 18.46 12.00
C GLU A 714 -28.48 18.91 12.18
N TRP A 715 -29.45 18.00 12.02
CA TRP A 715 -30.86 18.26 12.33
C TRP A 715 -31.58 17.03 12.87
N ARG A 716 -32.69 17.30 13.57
CA ARG A 716 -33.67 16.32 14.06
C ARG A 716 -35.05 16.93 13.89
N ILE A 717 -35.86 16.36 13.01
CA ILE A 717 -37.15 16.92 12.57
C ILE A 717 -38.22 15.86 12.76
N GLY A 718 -38.98 15.97 13.85
CA GLY A 718 -40.15 15.13 14.10
C GLY A 718 -41.30 15.43 13.15
N PHE A 719 -42.16 14.44 12.89
CA PHE A 719 -43.33 14.63 12.03
C PHE A 719 -44.51 15.35 12.70
N ASP A 720 -44.44 15.57 14.02
CA ASP A 720 -45.41 16.34 14.80
C ASP A 720 -44.73 17.39 15.70
N LYS A 721 -45.55 18.13 16.45
CA LYS A 721 -45.11 19.23 17.32
C LYS A 721 -44.58 18.76 18.68
N GLU A 722 -44.77 17.49 19.02
CA GLU A 722 -44.42 16.88 20.30
C GLU A 722 -43.01 16.28 20.23
N MET A 723 -42.65 15.65 19.10
CA MET A 723 -41.28 15.29 18.77
C MET A 723 -40.41 16.53 18.45
N GLY A 724 -40.97 17.52 17.74
CA GLY A 724 -40.38 18.87 17.58
C GLY A 724 -39.25 18.97 16.56
N TYR A 725 -38.51 20.08 16.62
CA TYR A 725 -37.48 20.44 15.64
C TYR A 725 -36.19 20.91 16.32
N GLU A 726 -35.05 20.44 15.84
CA GLU A 726 -33.71 20.80 16.31
C GLU A 726 -32.75 20.90 15.12
N SER A 727 -31.84 21.87 15.16
CA SER A 727 -30.68 21.92 14.27
C SER A 727 -29.50 22.61 14.97
N GLU A 728 -28.36 21.94 14.94
CA GLU A 728 -27.10 22.41 15.50
C GLU A 728 -26.07 22.51 14.38
N SER A 729 -25.30 23.59 14.35
CA SER A 729 -24.33 23.87 13.29
C SER A 729 -22.99 24.28 13.84
N HIS A 730 -21.92 23.85 13.17
CA HIS A 730 -20.55 23.92 13.62
C HIS A 730 -19.64 24.42 12.50
N PHE A 731 -18.87 25.49 12.72
CA PHE A 731 -17.77 25.90 11.85
C PHE A 731 -16.45 25.90 12.62
N GLY A 732 -15.53 25.01 12.26
CA GLY A 732 -14.28 24.79 12.97
C GLY A 732 -13.05 24.59 12.08
N ARG A 733 -11.86 24.69 12.69
CA ARG A 733 -10.56 24.43 12.05
C ARG A 733 -9.79 23.35 12.80
N TYR A 734 -9.35 22.32 12.09
CA TYR A 734 -8.57 21.22 12.63
C TYR A 734 -7.14 21.64 12.99
N ILE A 735 -6.65 21.14 14.12
CA ILE A 735 -5.32 21.43 14.69
C ILE A 735 -4.49 20.14 14.84
N GLY A 736 -3.19 20.26 14.58
CA GLY A 736 -2.22 19.16 14.71
C GLY A 736 -2.19 18.22 13.50
N ARG A 737 -1.18 17.33 13.49
CA ARG A 737 -0.95 16.34 12.42
C ARG A 737 -2.12 15.37 12.25
N ASN A 738 -2.51 14.73 13.34
CA ASN A 738 -3.57 13.72 13.32
C ASN A 738 -4.97 14.34 13.25
N GLN A 739 -5.09 15.67 13.31
CA GLN A 739 -6.35 16.41 13.23
C GLN A 739 -7.44 15.94 14.22
N TRP A 740 -7.03 15.43 15.39
CA TRP A 740 -7.96 15.01 16.45
C TRP A 740 -8.62 16.17 17.20
N LEU A 741 -8.11 17.40 17.07
CA LEU A 741 -8.58 18.59 17.78
C LEU A 741 -9.26 19.56 16.79
N LEU A 742 -10.48 19.97 17.10
CA LEU A 742 -11.29 20.90 16.31
C LEU A 742 -11.99 21.93 17.23
N PRO A 743 -11.37 23.08 17.54
CA PRO A 743 -12.12 24.23 18.03
C PRO A 743 -13.08 24.75 16.95
N TYR A 744 -14.26 25.20 17.38
CA TYR A 744 -15.32 25.68 16.51
C TYR A 744 -16.12 26.84 17.12
N ILE A 745 -16.80 27.59 16.25
CA ILE A 745 -17.97 28.41 16.59
C ILE A 745 -19.22 27.68 16.13
N GLY A 746 -20.32 27.77 16.88
CA GLY A 746 -21.55 27.05 16.56
C GLY A 746 -22.82 27.80 16.93
N TRP A 747 -23.93 27.30 16.41
CA TRP A 747 -25.27 27.74 16.77
C TRP A 747 -26.28 26.60 16.79
N ASP A 748 -27.21 26.69 17.74
CA ASP A 748 -28.21 25.69 18.08
C ASP A 748 -29.58 26.39 18.09
N PHE A 749 -30.50 25.84 17.29
CA PHE A 749 -31.91 26.21 17.22
C PHE A 749 -32.77 24.99 17.50
N ARG A 750 -33.58 25.05 18.56
CA ARG A 750 -34.49 23.97 18.97
C ARG A 750 -35.85 24.50 19.37
N LYS A 751 -36.91 23.80 18.99
CA LYS A 751 -38.29 24.07 19.43
C LYS A 751 -39.09 22.78 19.54
N ARG A 752 -39.59 22.49 20.74
CA ARG A 752 -40.42 21.32 21.04
C ARG A 752 -41.58 21.68 21.96
N THR A 753 -42.73 21.06 21.75
CA THR A 753 -43.88 21.13 22.67
C THR A 753 -43.91 19.84 23.48
N VAL A 754 -44.13 19.88 24.78
CA VAL A 754 -44.09 18.69 25.66
C VAL A 754 -45.10 18.89 26.78
N ASP A 755 -45.88 17.88 27.14
CA ASP A 755 -46.70 17.93 28.35
C ASP A 755 -45.80 17.76 29.60
N PRO A 756 -46.01 18.53 30.68
CA PRO A 756 -45.26 18.37 31.93
C PRO A 756 -45.19 16.93 32.50
N LEU A 757 -46.17 16.08 32.17
CA LEU A 757 -46.27 14.68 32.59
C LEU A 757 -45.49 13.70 31.70
N ASP A 758 -45.09 14.10 30.49
CA ASP A 758 -44.48 13.22 29.50
C ASP A 758 -43.17 12.60 29.99
N LYS A 759 -43.00 11.32 29.67
CA LYS A 759 -41.82 10.51 30.01
C LYS A 759 -41.43 9.64 28.83
N ASN A 760 -40.13 9.52 28.62
CA ASN A 760 -39.61 8.54 27.67
C ASN A 760 -39.72 7.10 28.23
N VAL A 761 -39.41 6.10 27.42
CA VAL A 761 -39.64 4.68 27.78
C VAL A 761 -38.82 4.17 28.98
N PHE A 762 -37.85 4.96 29.45
CA PHE A 762 -37.06 4.71 30.65
C PHE A 762 -37.56 5.49 31.89
N GLY A 763 -38.72 6.16 31.79
CA GLY A 763 -39.37 6.86 32.89
C GLY A 763 -38.82 8.27 33.20
N GLN A 764 -37.81 8.72 32.45
CA GLN A 764 -37.27 10.08 32.53
C GLN A 764 -38.27 11.07 31.92
N SER A 765 -38.57 12.16 32.62
CA SER A 765 -39.46 13.19 32.08
C SER A 765 -38.82 13.95 30.91
N LEU A 766 -39.63 14.25 29.90
CA LEU A 766 -39.25 15.04 28.73
C LEU A 766 -39.30 16.56 29.00
N SER A 767 -39.85 16.96 30.14
CA SER A 767 -39.96 18.34 30.60
C SER A 767 -38.62 19.06 30.74
N PRO A 768 -38.58 20.40 30.59
CA PRO A 768 -37.44 21.22 31.01
C PRO A 768 -37.08 20.97 32.47
N GLY A 769 -35.78 20.80 32.73
CA GLY A 769 -35.22 20.59 34.06
C GLY A 769 -33.75 21.01 34.07
N ASN A 770 -33.00 20.66 35.10
CA ASN A 770 -31.58 21.01 35.13
C ASN A 770 -30.73 19.98 34.36
N ASN A 771 -29.68 20.45 33.68
CA ASN A 771 -28.62 19.60 33.15
C ASN A 771 -27.77 18.99 34.28
N LEU A 772 -26.76 18.17 33.95
CA LEU A 772 -25.90 17.53 34.96
C LEU A 772 -25.08 18.51 35.82
N PHE A 773 -24.96 19.78 35.43
CA PHE A 773 -24.27 20.84 36.18
C PHE A 773 -25.23 21.72 37.01
N GLY A 774 -26.53 21.40 37.04
CA GLY A 774 -27.53 22.21 37.75
C GLY A 774 -28.01 23.45 36.98
N GLN A 775 -27.60 23.64 35.73
CA GLN A 775 -28.00 24.75 34.88
C GLN A 775 -29.35 24.44 34.20
N GLY A 776 -30.19 25.45 33.96
CA GLY A 776 -31.53 25.24 33.40
C GLY A 776 -31.51 24.82 31.93
N ASN A 777 -31.85 23.56 31.64
CA ASN A 777 -31.92 23.03 30.28
C ASN A 777 -33.19 23.55 29.57
N THR A 778 -32.99 24.25 28.45
CA THR A 778 -34.04 24.90 27.66
C THR A 778 -34.65 23.98 26.58
N LYS A 779 -34.86 22.68 26.89
CA LYS A 779 -35.35 21.62 25.97
C LYS A 779 -36.49 22.02 25.02
N ASN A 780 -37.43 22.87 25.47
CA ASN A 780 -38.61 23.24 24.68
C ASN A 780 -38.36 24.43 23.74
N PHE A 781 -37.40 25.31 24.02
CA PHE A 781 -37.00 26.39 23.12
C PHE A 781 -35.54 26.83 23.38
N ARG A 782 -34.65 26.48 22.46
CA ARG A 782 -33.24 26.85 22.48
C ARG A 782 -32.94 27.68 21.24
N GLN A 783 -32.22 28.77 21.45
CA GLN A 783 -31.62 29.59 20.41
C GLN A 783 -30.34 30.14 21.03
N VAL A 784 -29.20 29.55 20.67
CA VAL A 784 -27.91 29.91 21.25
C VAL A 784 -26.77 29.88 20.24
N PHE A 785 -25.91 30.88 20.31
CA PHE A 785 -24.53 30.76 19.85
C PHE A 785 -23.68 30.14 20.95
N HIS A 786 -22.70 29.31 20.55
CA HIS A 786 -21.76 28.64 21.43
C HIS A 786 -20.34 28.62 20.83
N LEU A 787 -19.35 28.58 21.71
CA LEU A 787 -17.97 28.26 21.38
C LEU A 787 -17.70 26.85 21.91
N GLY A 788 -16.98 26.03 21.15
CA GLY A 788 -16.70 24.67 21.60
C GLY A 788 -15.47 24.04 20.98
N VAL A 789 -15.20 22.81 21.41
CA VAL A 789 -14.04 22.04 21.00
C VAL A 789 -14.39 20.56 20.93
N GLN A 790 -14.20 19.96 19.75
CA GLN A 790 -14.22 18.51 19.58
C GLN A 790 -12.81 17.94 19.73
N TYR A 791 -12.71 16.80 20.41
CA TYR A 791 -11.49 16.01 20.52
C TYR A 791 -11.75 14.51 20.35
N THR A 792 -10.98 13.86 19.46
CA THR A 792 -11.05 12.40 19.28
C THR A 792 -10.34 11.68 20.44
N LEU A 793 -11.11 10.99 21.27
CA LEU A 793 -10.65 10.11 22.35
C LEU A 793 -10.26 8.71 21.81
N PRO A 794 -9.58 7.88 22.64
CA PRO A 794 -9.50 6.44 22.41
C PRO A 794 -10.86 5.80 22.06
N LEU A 795 -10.81 4.69 21.31
CA LEU A 795 -11.98 4.03 20.72
C LEU A 795 -12.72 4.88 19.68
N LEU A 796 -12.02 5.85 19.06
CA LEU A 796 -12.55 6.78 18.05
C LEU A 796 -13.78 7.57 18.50
N ILE A 797 -14.00 7.71 19.81
CA ILE A 797 -15.13 8.46 20.37
C ILE A 797 -14.84 9.96 20.22
N VAL A 798 -15.77 10.72 19.65
CA VAL A 798 -15.69 12.18 19.65
C VAL A 798 -16.24 12.68 20.99
N ALA A 799 -15.40 13.39 21.73
CA ALA A 799 -15.84 14.22 22.84
C ALA A 799 -16.03 15.66 22.35
N ASP A 800 -17.17 16.27 22.66
CA ASP A 800 -17.46 17.69 22.42
C ASP A 800 -17.66 18.40 23.76
N ALA A 801 -17.04 19.55 23.93
CA ALA A 801 -17.25 20.44 25.07
C ALA A 801 -17.56 21.85 24.55
N SER A 802 -18.71 22.41 24.93
CA SER A 802 -19.14 23.73 24.49
C SER A 802 -19.69 24.61 25.62
N LEU A 803 -19.54 25.93 25.42
CA LEU A 803 -20.03 26.99 26.28
C LEU A 803 -20.92 27.90 25.44
N ASP A 804 -22.19 28.03 25.84
CA ASP A 804 -23.13 28.94 25.17
C ASP A 804 -22.99 30.39 25.66
N HIS A 805 -23.51 31.33 24.88
CA HIS A 805 -23.52 32.76 25.21
C HIS A 805 -24.39 33.14 26.44
N LYS A 806 -25.08 32.18 27.06
CA LYS A 806 -25.85 32.35 28.31
C LYS A 806 -25.08 31.77 29.53
N GLY A 807 -23.92 31.16 29.31
CA GLY A 807 -23.08 30.55 30.35
C GLY A 807 -23.34 29.06 30.60
N ASN A 808 -24.18 28.40 29.81
CA ASN A 808 -24.43 26.97 29.95
C ASN A 808 -23.28 26.16 29.35
N VAL A 809 -22.89 25.09 30.03
CA VAL A 809 -21.85 24.15 29.57
C VAL A 809 -22.51 22.85 29.13
N ARG A 810 -22.24 22.42 27.89
CA ARG A 810 -22.63 21.11 27.37
C ARG A 810 -21.38 20.26 27.14
N PHE A 811 -21.44 19.01 27.57
CA PHE A 811 -20.46 17.99 27.20
C PHE A 811 -21.18 16.80 26.56
N GLN A 812 -20.62 16.27 25.48
CA GLN A 812 -21.19 15.18 24.68
C GLN A 812 -20.12 14.15 24.33
N LEU A 813 -20.49 12.88 24.34
CA LEU A 813 -19.70 11.77 23.80
C LEU A 813 -20.51 11.10 22.69
N MET A 814 -19.91 10.91 21.52
CA MET A 814 -20.59 10.26 20.39
C MET A 814 -19.64 9.43 19.52
N ARG A 815 -20.19 8.42 18.84
CA ARG A 815 -19.53 7.68 17.78
C ARG A 815 -20.56 7.00 16.88
N GLU A 816 -20.36 6.98 15.56
CA GLU A 816 -21.41 6.62 14.59
C GLU A 816 -21.06 5.47 13.63
N ASP A 817 -19.83 4.96 13.70
CA ASP A 817 -19.19 4.10 12.71
C ASP A 817 -18.84 2.70 13.25
N ILE A 818 -19.24 2.35 14.48
CA ILE A 818 -18.74 1.15 15.17
C ILE A 818 -19.07 -0.11 14.33
N PRO A 819 -18.05 -0.83 13.78
CA PRO A 819 -18.29 -1.86 12.78
C PRO A 819 -18.69 -3.17 13.44
N VAL A 820 -19.96 -3.31 13.83
CA VAL A 820 -20.50 -4.52 14.49
C VAL A 820 -20.39 -5.73 13.57
N SER A 821 -20.76 -5.58 12.30
CA SER A 821 -20.56 -6.60 11.26
C SER A 821 -20.06 -5.94 9.97
N LYS A 822 -19.80 -6.74 8.92
CA LYS A 822 -19.38 -6.23 7.61
C LYS A 822 -20.23 -5.03 7.14
N ARG A 823 -21.55 -5.11 7.26
CA ARG A 823 -22.48 -4.03 6.81
C ARG A 823 -23.24 -3.32 7.93
N LEU A 824 -23.25 -3.85 9.15
CA LEU A 824 -23.97 -3.25 10.28
C LEU A 824 -23.04 -2.32 11.07
N ARG A 825 -23.43 -1.07 11.22
CA ARG A 825 -22.82 -0.08 12.12
C ARG A 825 -23.68 0.09 13.36
N PHE A 826 -23.05 0.36 14.50
CA PHE A 826 -23.71 0.86 15.70
C PHE A 826 -23.30 2.31 15.93
N GLN A 827 -24.27 3.13 16.33
CA GLN A 827 -24.08 4.56 16.61
C GLN A 827 -24.64 4.88 18.01
N PHE A 828 -23.95 5.76 18.74
CA PHE A 828 -24.43 6.31 20.00
C PHE A 828 -24.06 7.78 20.17
N MET A 829 -24.86 8.49 20.95
CA MET A 829 -24.59 9.81 21.50
C MET A 829 -25.09 9.85 22.95
N VAL A 830 -24.37 10.51 23.87
CA VAL A 830 -24.84 10.86 25.22
C VAL A 830 -24.36 12.27 25.58
N ASN A 831 -25.20 13.08 26.25
CA ASN A 831 -24.81 14.45 26.64
C ASN A 831 -25.24 14.86 28.07
N THR A 832 -24.68 15.96 28.58
CA THR A 832 -24.96 16.51 29.93
C THR A 832 -26.35 17.11 30.09
N ASP A 833 -27.03 17.40 28.98
CA ASP A 833 -28.42 17.87 28.95
C ASP A 833 -29.42 16.71 29.12
N LYS A 834 -28.89 15.49 29.36
CA LYS A 834 -29.58 14.21 29.62
C LYS A 834 -30.28 13.66 28.37
N GLU A 835 -29.77 14.00 27.19
CA GLU A 835 -30.12 13.32 25.95
C GLU A 835 -29.16 12.16 25.67
N TYR A 836 -29.70 11.17 24.96
CA TYR A 836 -28.95 10.04 24.44
C TYR A 836 -29.63 9.44 23.20
N MET A 837 -28.82 8.94 22.29
CA MET A 837 -29.23 8.17 21.13
C MET A 837 -28.45 6.86 21.12
N ALA A 838 -29.10 5.76 20.73
CA ALA A 838 -28.43 4.49 20.41
C ALA A 838 -29.13 3.84 19.21
N GLY A 839 -28.39 3.40 18.20
CA GLY A 839 -28.98 2.89 16.97
C GLY A 839 -28.04 2.05 16.11
N PHE A 840 -28.62 1.48 15.05
CA PHE A 840 -27.91 0.67 14.06
C PHE A 840 -28.20 1.17 12.63
N ARG A 841 -27.17 1.16 11.79
CA ARG A 841 -27.27 1.48 10.36
C ARG A 841 -26.73 0.32 9.54
N TYR A 842 -27.58 -0.30 8.71
CA TYR A 842 -27.20 -1.39 7.80
C TYR A 842 -26.95 -0.84 6.40
N ILE A 843 -25.70 -0.86 5.96
CA ILE A 843 -25.27 -0.33 4.65
C ILE A 843 -25.69 -1.32 3.55
N VAL A 844 -26.62 -0.92 2.67
CA VAL A 844 -27.10 -1.73 1.52
C VAL A 844 -26.31 -1.37 0.26
N THR A 845 -26.18 -0.08 -0.04
CA THR A 845 -25.33 0.47 -1.10
C THR A 845 -24.53 1.66 -0.56
N LYS A 846 -23.60 2.22 -1.35
CA LYS A 846 -22.89 3.47 -1.01
C LYS A 846 -23.80 4.67 -0.72
N TYR A 847 -25.04 4.68 -1.24
CA TYR A 847 -25.99 5.79 -1.10
C TYR A 847 -27.21 5.45 -0.22
N PHE A 848 -27.34 4.20 0.23
CA PHE A 848 -28.59 3.71 0.81
C PHE A 848 -28.33 2.68 1.91
N GLY A 849 -28.94 2.91 3.07
CA GLY A 849 -28.94 1.99 4.19
C GLY A 849 -30.31 1.91 4.86
N LEU A 850 -30.46 0.94 5.76
CA LEU A 850 -31.60 0.83 6.66
C LEU A 850 -31.16 1.30 8.05
N SER A 851 -31.93 2.21 8.65
CA SER A 851 -31.69 2.80 9.96
C SER A 851 -32.68 2.23 10.99
N THR A 852 -32.22 2.09 12.23
CA THR A 852 -33.10 2.06 13.40
C THR A 852 -32.37 2.66 14.60
N HIS A 853 -33.05 3.48 15.38
CA HIS A 853 -32.52 4.07 16.59
C HIS A 853 -33.56 4.16 17.69
N TYR A 854 -33.08 4.31 18.90
CA TYR A 854 -33.81 4.96 19.97
C TYR A 854 -33.15 6.30 20.25
N ASP A 855 -33.93 7.36 20.28
CA ASP A 855 -33.53 8.68 20.77
C ASP A 855 -34.34 9.05 22.03
N SER A 856 -33.67 9.63 23.01
CA SER A 856 -34.24 9.99 24.31
C SER A 856 -35.41 10.99 24.26
N ASP A 857 -35.50 11.77 23.17
CA ASP A 857 -36.45 12.86 22.96
C ASP A 857 -37.39 12.62 21.77
N MET A 858 -37.04 11.76 20.79
CA MET A 858 -37.89 11.34 19.66
C MET A 858 -38.34 9.86 19.68
N GLY A 859 -37.97 9.08 20.70
CA GLY A 859 -38.39 7.67 20.82
C GLY A 859 -37.77 6.74 19.78
N TYR A 860 -38.54 5.74 19.33
CA TYR A 860 -38.06 4.70 18.40
C TYR A 860 -38.21 5.09 16.93
N GLY A 861 -37.08 5.17 16.22
CA GLY A 861 -36.99 5.30 14.78
C GLY A 861 -36.67 3.97 14.09
N ALA A 862 -37.31 3.72 12.96
CA ALA A 862 -36.91 2.73 11.97
C ALA A 862 -37.18 3.28 10.57
N GLY A 863 -36.26 3.09 9.62
CA GLY A 863 -36.37 3.77 8.34
C GLY A 863 -35.19 3.58 7.39
N LEU A 864 -34.97 4.62 6.58
CA LEU A 864 -34.07 4.61 5.44
C LEU A 864 -33.03 5.72 5.59
N THR A 865 -31.74 5.38 5.55
CA THR A 865 -30.66 6.37 5.48
C THR A 865 -30.20 6.55 4.04
N LEU A 866 -30.20 7.79 3.56
CA LEU A 866 -29.52 8.22 2.34
C LEU A 866 -28.13 8.75 2.65
N SER A 867 -27.19 8.64 1.71
CA SER A 867 -25.82 9.13 1.86
C SER A 867 -25.23 9.61 0.54
N TYR A 868 -24.38 10.64 0.59
CA TYR A 868 -23.77 11.32 -0.55
C TYR A 868 -22.29 11.64 -0.33
#